data_AF-A0A8H7VHJ1-F1
#
_entry.id   AF-A0A8H7VHJ1-F1
#
_cell.length_a   1.000
_cell.length_b   1.000
_cell.length_c   1.000
_cell.angle_alpha   90.00
_cell.angle_beta   90.00
_cell.angle_gamma   90.00
#
_symmetry.space_group_name_H-M   'P 1'
#
loop_
_entity.id
_entity.type
_entity.pdbx_description
1 polymer ?
#
loop_
_entity_poly.entity_id
_entity_poly.type
_entity_poly.pdbx_seq_one_letter_code
_entity_poly.pdbx_strand_id
1 'polypeptide(L)'
;MSQLPTTTNHNQNGTIICGDINARNKQLLGDKKDTNRGLYLNNFMIENGFQCLNSTYAYGEPTFIKQDTTGRLSTSIVDLFLCNEPLDQVSMQVHNEAGLDSDHRPVSITFVLPSNVPTIPPQNHPRQLWKLGKLMDQDKLEQYKHLCQINIEPIHNQITDFLDDNNIQPDLDQLTADLNFCIYNALDNSVGISHPIKTGNKWFWNDDLERAFQQREHCYRQWTRHTGLLKAEWYDKHQAAAINFKSLVRQRKYTTWREFTHKLSTDDFTRTTATIKRIRQHRTKSQPFNDPSGPAAVATKMARHLETVFAGQYLPTVRAGPPPRPSGPYPIDNDCPFTIDTIEDALKSVARKKAPGLDHLRAEMFSPIISIIAPTITALFQLCWKWSHTPIFWRVAQVIPIHKKGDHTDPKNFRPISLTSVLRKVMEICLSPSLHSDSLPLDIAQGGFRQQRSTLDQVLCLHELSIRHTRITGQSPSICVLDILSAYDTVDRSVIWRVLECDVPPPLLGLLQSLFDDVHIEVLISGHVSHRFSPTTGVLQGSILSPHLYSLYINLLPQILRAPLFSSDSDSDSDFLPSSLYSSSTRPIAGHWINALLYADNVILIASPDIMQSLLDRAEQHSLQLGYRWNPTKCVAINATASSSPPLTLYNQPLFSTSTFIYLGIPFTNKGTIDTPLLIERNITSTLHSMRVLHQLSCSPAGFPRHLSIQLYKQFIRPKFEYGLAIARFRQIDAKRLDRAQDNCLRMLFGGHSKASTIVFRHMGNIPTMSERIVTLGAKFLNRLSYLPDDALITMLKPFFTNKRFHQLPKLQQ
;
A
#
# COMPACT_ATOMS: atom_id res chain seq x y z
N MET A 1 -4.36 12.41 -29.72
CA MET A 1 -5.59 11.64 -30.03
C MET A 1 -6.37 11.48 -28.74
N SER A 2 -7.30 12.38 -28.46
CA SER A 2 -8.27 12.25 -27.37
C SER A 2 -9.56 11.67 -27.95
N GLN A 3 -9.83 10.39 -27.66
CA GLN A 3 -11.15 9.79 -27.89
C GLN A 3 -12.11 10.40 -26.87
N LEU A 4 -13.27 10.87 -27.32
CA LEU A 4 -14.40 11.16 -26.44
C LEU A 4 -14.72 9.88 -25.64
N PRO A 5 -15.02 9.98 -24.34
CA PRO A 5 -15.30 8.81 -23.50
C PRO A 5 -16.50 8.06 -24.06
N THR A 6 -16.27 6.85 -24.57
CA THR A 6 -17.30 5.98 -25.16
C THR A 6 -18.21 5.33 -24.12
N THR A 7 -18.13 5.74 -22.85
CA THR A 7 -18.94 5.22 -21.75
C THR A 7 -19.24 6.36 -20.76
N THR A 8 -20.23 7.19 -21.08
CA THR A 8 -20.94 7.97 -20.04
C THR A 8 -22.20 7.19 -19.70
N ASN A 9 -22.30 6.74 -18.44
CA ASN A 9 -23.48 6.04 -17.94
C ASN A 9 -24.71 6.94 -18.13
N HIS A 10 -25.81 6.36 -18.62
CA HIS A 10 -27.08 7.02 -18.94
C HIS A 10 -27.80 7.77 -17.78
N ASN A 11 -27.18 7.96 -16.61
CA ASN A 11 -27.81 8.48 -15.38
C ASN A 11 -26.98 9.56 -14.64
N GLN A 12 -26.19 10.40 -15.33
CA GLN A 12 -25.56 11.57 -14.68
C GLN A 12 -26.40 12.83 -14.88
N ASN A 13 -27.43 13.02 -14.05
CA ASN A 13 -28.17 14.28 -13.96
C ASN A 13 -27.25 15.45 -13.56
N GLY A 14 -27.44 16.63 -14.14
CA GLY A 14 -26.68 17.85 -13.83
C GLY A 14 -25.30 17.96 -14.50
N THR A 15 -25.10 17.37 -15.68
CA THR A 15 -23.82 17.39 -16.39
C THR A 15 -23.73 18.57 -17.36
N ILE A 16 -22.65 19.35 -17.26
CA ILE A 16 -22.26 20.37 -18.25
C ILE A 16 -20.96 19.93 -18.91
N ILE A 17 -20.95 19.84 -20.25
CA ILE A 17 -19.76 19.56 -21.06
C ILE A 17 -19.40 20.84 -21.80
N CYS A 18 -18.17 21.32 -21.67
CA CYS A 18 -17.72 22.49 -22.43
C CYS A 18 -16.28 22.36 -22.94
N GLY A 19 -15.99 22.90 -24.12
CA GLY A 19 -14.64 23.02 -24.68
C GLY A 19 -14.59 22.95 -26.21
N ASP A 20 -13.39 22.86 -26.76
CA ASP A 20 -13.16 22.71 -28.21
C ASP A 20 -13.49 21.27 -28.67
N ILE A 21 -14.72 21.07 -29.13
CA ILE A 21 -15.24 19.76 -29.57
C ILE A 21 -14.85 19.44 -31.01
N ASN A 22 -14.35 20.42 -31.78
CA ASN A 22 -13.97 20.25 -33.19
C ASN A 22 -15.08 19.59 -34.05
N ALA A 23 -16.35 19.87 -33.73
CA ALA A 23 -17.53 19.30 -34.35
C ALA A 23 -18.38 20.43 -34.94
N ARG A 24 -18.59 20.42 -36.27
CA ARG A 24 -19.28 21.50 -36.99
C ARG A 24 -20.60 20.98 -37.53
N ASN A 25 -21.68 21.71 -37.30
CA ASN A 25 -23.01 21.33 -37.72
C ASN A 25 -23.80 22.58 -38.16
N LYS A 26 -24.27 22.60 -39.41
CA LYS A 26 -24.96 23.75 -40.00
C LYS A 26 -26.30 24.01 -39.31
N GLN A 27 -27.11 22.96 -39.16
CA GLN A 27 -28.48 23.10 -38.68
C GLN A 27 -28.53 23.37 -37.18
N LEU A 28 -27.66 22.72 -36.42
CA LEU A 28 -27.60 22.89 -34.98
C LEU A 28 -26.97 24.23 -34.58
N LEU A 29 -25.85 24.62 -35.20
CA LEU A 29 -25.04 25.75 -34.70
C LEU A 29 -25.11 27.00 -35.58
N GLY A 30 -25.65 26.91 -36.79
CA GLY A 30 -25.53 27.98 -37.79
C GLY A 30 -24.14 28.07 -38.43
N ASP A 31 -23.34 26.99 -38.35
CA ASP A 31 -22.01 26.94 -38.99
C ASP A 31 -22.15 26.84 -40.53
N LYS A 32 -21.09 27.18 -41.27
CA LYS A 32 -21.03 27.17 -42.74
C LYS A 32 -20.98 25.76 -43.35
N LYS A 33 -20.61 24.73 -42.57
CA LYS A 33 -20.49 23.34 -43.04
C LYS A 33 -20.73 22.30 -41.95
N ASP A 34 -21.13 21.11 -42.37
CA ASP A 34 -21.20 19.92 -41.53
C ASP A 34 -19.88 19.15 -41.56
N THR A 35 -19.54 18.51 -40.45
CA THR A 35 -18.50 17.46 -40.41
C THR A 35 -19.11 16.16 -39.89
N ASN A 36 -18.52 15.01 -40.24
CA ASN A 36 -18.95 13.71 -39.70
C ASN A 36 -18.98 13.70 -38.16
N ARG A 37 -18.07 14.45 -37.53
CA ARG A 37 -18.06 14.65 -36.07
C ARG A 37 -19.26 15.46 -35.58
N GLY A 38 -19.69 16.48 -36.30
CA GLY A 38 -20.88 17.28 -35.96
C GLY A 38 -22.18 16.51 -36.12
N LEU A 39 -22.27 15.62 -37.12
CA LEU A 39 -23.41 14.72 -37.27
C LEU A 39 -23.44 13.66 -36.14
N TYR A 40 -22.29 13.06 -35.83
CA TYR A 40 -22.17 12.11 -34.71
C TYR A 40 -22.49 12.77 -33.37
N LEU A 41 -21.98 13.99 -33.13
CA LEU A 41 -22.28 14.74 -31.91
C LEU A 41 -23.78 15.01 -31.77
N ASN A 42 -24.45 15.38 -32.87
CA ASN A 42 -25.89 15.61 -32.84
C ASN A 42 -26.66 14.35 -32.45
N ASN A 43 -26.31 13.20 -33.02
CA ASN A 43 -26.92 11.92 -32.64
C ASN A 43 -26.63 11.57 -31.17
N PHE A 44 -25.38 11.73 -30.73
CA PHE A 44 -24.99 11.52 -29.34
C PHE A 44 -25.81 12.39 -28.38
N MET A 45 -26.01 13.67 -28.69
CA MET A 45 -26.80 14.56 -27.86
C MET A 45 -28.26 14.12 -27.76
N ILE A 46 -28.87 13.72 -28.89
CA ILE A 46 -30.24 13.21 -28.93
C ILE A 46 -30.36 11.92 -28.10
N GLU A 47 -29.42 10.98 -28.30
CA GLU A 47 -29.40 9.69 -27.59
C GLU A 47 -29.18 9.83 -26.08
N ASN A 48 -28.47 10.89 -25.64
CA ASN A 48 -28.06 11.08 -24.25
C ASN A 48 -28.73 12.28 -23.57
N GLY A 49 -29.75 12.88 -24.19
CA GLY A 49 -30.53 13.97 -23.62
C GLY A 49 -29.76 15.29 -23.41
N PHE A 50 -28.69 15.53 -24.16
CA PHE A 50 -27.96 16.80 -24.09
C PHE A 50 -28.57 17.85 -25.02
N GLN A 51 -28.64 19.08 -24.54
CA GLN A 51 -28.95 20.28 -25.29
C GLN A 51 -27.66 21.06 -25.53
N CYS A 52 -27.51 21.66 -26.71
CA CYS A 52 -26.41 22.56 -27.01
C CYS A 52 -26.82 24.00 -26.66
N LEU A 53 -26.13 24.63 -25.72
CA LEU A 53 -26.44 26.01 -25.33
C LEU A 53 -26.04 27.01 -26.40
N ASN A 54 -25.00 26.70 -27.20
CA ASN A 54 -24.60 27.53 -28.33
C ASN A 54 -25.70 27.62 -29.39
N SER A 55 -26.48 26.55 -29.62
CA SER A 55 -27.57 26.60 -30.62
C SER A 55 -28.69 27.55 -30.22
N THR A 56 -28.83 27.84 -28.92
CA THR A 56 -29.89 28.69 -28.38
C THR A 56 -29.41 30.12 -28.16
N TYR A 57 -28.20 30.30 -27.62
CA TYR A 57 -27.74 31.60 -27.10
C TYR A 57 -26.60 32.23 -27.92
N ALA A 58 -26.00 31.51 -28.86
CA ALA A 58 -24.90 31.99 -29.71
C ALA A 58 -24.98 31.40 -31.13
N TYR A 59 -26.20 31.25 -31.66
CA TYR A 59 -26.42 30.64 -32.97
C TYR A 59 -25.78 31.47 -34.08
N GLY A 60 -24.95 30.86 -34.92
CA GLY A 60 -24.23 31.53 -36.01
C GLY A 60 -23.03 32.37 -35.58
N GLU A 61 -22.75 32.49 -34.28
CA GLU A 61 -21.60 33.24 -33.74
C GLU A 61 -20.33 32.38 -33.81
N PRO A 62 -19.33 32.73 -34.64
CA PRO A 62 -18.13 31.90 -34.79
C PRO A 62 -17.24 31.97 -33.54
N THR A 63 -16.97 30.81 -32.95
CA THR A 63 -16.03 30.69 -31.82
C THR A 63 -14.59 30.49 -32.28
N PHE A 64 -14.37 30.24 -33.58
CA PHE A 64 -13.05 30.06 -34.17
C PHE A 64 -12.92 30.87 -35.47
N ILE A 65 -11.78 31.53 -35.65
CA ILE A 65 -11.43 32.35 -36.80
C ILE A 65 -9.98 32.08 -37.20
N LYS A 66 -9.80 31.68 -38.46
CA LYS A 66 -8.49 31.50 -39.08
C LYS A 66 -8.36 32.40 -40.30
N GLN A 67 -7.33 33.22 -40.34
CA GLN A 67 -6.96 34.00 -41.52
C GLN A 67 -5.94 33.21 -42.35
N ASP A 68 -6.16 33.09 -43.66
CA ASP A 68 -5.17 32.50 -44.56
C ASP A 68 -4.10 33.53 -45.00
N THR A 69 -3.05 33.04 -45.68
CA THR A 69 -1.94 33.87 -46.16
C THR A 69 -2.34 34.91 -47.22
N THR A 70 -3.56 34.81 -47.77
CA THR A 70 -4.13 35.79 -48.71
C THR A 70 -5.05 36.80 -48.04
N GLY A 71 -5.21 36.72 -46.71
CA GLY A 71 -6.05 37.61 -45.91
C GLY A 71 -7.51 37.17 -45.78
N ARG A 72 -7.91 36.04 -46.36
CA ARG A 72 -9.31 35.55 -46.32
C ARG A 72 -9.60 34.86 -44.98
N LEU A 73 -10.72 35.22 -44.36
CA LEU A 73 -11.15 34.70 -43.07
C LEU A 73 -12.00 33.43 -43.23
N SER A 74 -11.57 32.34 -42.61
CA SER A 74 -12.33 31.11 -42.41
C SER A 74 -12.84 31.05 -40.97
N THR A 75 -14.10 30.68 -40.78
CA THR A 75 -14.73 30.66 -39.45
C THR A 75 -15.39 29.31 -39.18
N SER A 76 -15.47 28.93 -37.90
CA SER A 76 -16.20 27.76 -37.42
C SER A 76 -16.72 27.94 -36.00
N ILE A 77 -17.70 27.12 -35.62
CA ILE A 77 -18.28 27.06 -34.28
C ILE A 77 -17.90 25.70 -33.71
N VAL A 78 -16.90 25.67 -32.83
CA VAL A 78 -16.30 24.42 -32.31
C VAL A 78 -16.19 24.39 -30.80
N ASP A 79 -16.30 25.54 -30.13
CA ASP A 79 -16.29 25.67 -28.67
C ASP A 79 -17.72 25.61 -28.17
N LEU A 80 -18.15 24.41 -27.76
CA LEU A 80 -19.55 24.13 -27.45
C LEU A 80 -19.76 23.94 -25.95
N PHE A 81 -20.92 24.34 -25.47
CA PHE A 81 -21.46 24.06 -24.15
C PHE A 81 -22.70 23.19 -24.30
N LEU A 82 -22.67 22.00 -23.69
CA LEU A 82 -23.75 21.03 -23.70
C LEU A 82 -24.22 20.82 -22.26
N CYS A 83 -25.52 20.73 -22.04
CA CYS A 83 -26.09 20.39 -20.74
C CYS A 83 -27.22 19.38 -20.90
N ASN A 84 -27.43 18.50 -19.93
CA ASN A 84 -28.55 17.56 -19.93
C ASN A 84 -29.65 17.92 -18.92
N GLU A 85 -29.53 19.08 -18.27
CA GLU A 85 -30.56 19.69 -17.43
C GLU A 85 -30.79 21.14 -17.83
N PRO A 86 -32.02 21.65 -17.63
CA PRO A 86 -32.32 23.07 -17.81
C PRO A 86 -31.57 23.90 -16.78
N LEU A 87 -30.91 24.96 -17.24
CA LEU A 87 -30.21 25.93 -16.41
C LEU A 87 -31.06 27.20 -16.30
N ASP A 88 -31.12 27.80 -15.10
CA ASP A 88 -31.87 29.04 -14.87
C ASP A 88 -31.02 30.28 -15.20
N GLN A 89 -31.67 31.29 -15.77
CA GLN A 89 -31.05 32.60 -16.09
C GLN A 89 -29.75 32.49 -16.90
N VAL A 90 -29.75 31.64 -17.93
CA VAL A 90 -28.58 31.45 -18.80
C VAL A 90 -28.33 32.70 -19.65
N SER A 91 -27.11 33.21 -19.60
CA SER A 91 -26.58 34.16 -20.59
C SER A 91 -25.29 33.61 -21.17
N MET A 92 -25.15 33.62 -22.50
CA MET A 92 -23.90 33.27 -23.19
C MET A 92 -23.40 34.49 -23.95
N GLN A 93 -22.07 34.68 -23.97
CA GLN A 93 -21.43 35.72 -24.75
C GLN A 93 -20.19 35.16 -25.44
N VAL A 94 -20.13 35.34 -26.77
CA VAL A 94 -18.92 35.11 -27.57
C VAL A 94 -18.19 36.45 -27.66
N HIS A 95 -17.01 36.53 -27.06
CA HIS A 95 -16.27 37.77 -26.95
C HIS A 95 -15.49 38.03 -28.25
N ASN A 96 -15.66 39.24 -28.81
CA ASN A 96 -14.89 39.70 -29.97
C ASN A 96 -13.44 40.04 -29.63
N GLU A 97 -13.14 40.17 -28.33
CA GLU A 97 -11.80 40.31 -27.79
C GLU A 97 -11.09 38.96 -27.84
N ALA A 98 -10.54 38.61 -29.01
CA ALA A 98 -9.66 37.46 -29.12
C ALA A 98 -8.46 37.67 -28.18
N GLY A 99 -8.35 36.80 -27.16
CA GLY A 99 -7.13 36.69 -26.38
C GLY A 99 -5.98 36.34 -27.32
N LEU A 100 -4.89 37.08 -27.18
CA LEU A 100 -3.62 36.97 -27.89
C LEU A 100 -3.24 35.55 -28.31
N ASP A 101 -3.02 35.39 -29.62
CA ASP A 101 -2.59 34.16 -30.30
C ASP A 101 -3.59 32.99 -30.30
N SER A 102 -4.83 33.20 -29.87
CA SER A 102 -5.89 32.21 -30.08
C SER A 102 -6.67 32.51 -31.35
N ASP A 103 -6.74 31.51 -32.22
CA ASP A 103 -7.72 31.43 -33.29
C ASP A 103 -9.14 31.12 -32.75
N HIS A 104 -9.30 30.99 -31.42
CA HIS A 104 -10.59 30.88 -30.74
C HIS A 104 -11.00 32.20 -30.06
N ARG A 105 -12.28 32.53 -30.16
CA ARG A 105 -12.93 33.60 -29.39
C ARG A 105 -13.32 33.06 -28.01
N PRO A 106 -13.03 33.78 -26.92
CA PRO A 106 -13.52 33.39 -25.60
C PRO A 106 -15.04 33.31 -25.59
N VAL A 107 -15.58 32.26 -24.98
CA VAL A 107 -17.02 32.08 -24.80
C VAL A 107 -17.28 31.99 -23.30
N SER A 108 -18.10 32.89 -22.78
CA SER A 108 -18.53 32.86 -21.38
C SER A 108 -19.99 32.46 -21.28
N ILE A 109 -20.30 31.66 -20.27
CA ILE A 109 -21.68 31.35 -19.88
C ILE A 109 -21.89 31.69 -18.41
N THR A 110 -23.03 32.32 -18.10
CA THR A 110 -23.47 32.65 -16.74
C THR A 110 -24.85 32.05 -16.54
N PHE A 111 -25.10 31.45 -15.39
CA PHE A 111 -26.41 30.89 -15.01
C PHE A 111 -26.52 30.86 -13.48
N VAL A 112 -27.74 30.73 -12.97
CA VAL A 112 -28.02 30.59 -11.54
C VAL A 112 -28.22 29.11 -11.23
N LEU A 113 -27.59 28.63 -10.16
CA LEU A 113 -27.83 27.29 -9.64
C LEU A 113 -29.10 27.30 -8.79
N PRO A 114 -29.98 26.28 -8.87
CA PRO A 114 -31.12 26.14 -7.99
C PRO A 114 -30.69 26.16 -6.53
N SER A 115 -31.46 26.80 -5.64
CA SER A 115 -31.12 27.05 -4.22
C SER A 115 -30.92 25.80 -3.34
N ASN A 116 -31.04 24.59 -3.91
CA ASN A 116 -30.93 23.31 -3.22
C ASN A 116 -29.62 22.54 -3.50
N VAL A 117 -28.58 23.18 -4.03
CA VAL A 117 -27.25 22.54 -4.07
C VAL A 117 -26.70 22.47 -2.64
N PRO A 118 -26.40 21.27 -2.09
CA PRO A 118 -25.81 21.15 -0.77
C PRO A 118 -24.54 22.00 -0.73
N THR A 119 -24.43 22.86 0.29
CA THR A 119 -23.20 23.58 0.62
C THR A 119 -22.04 22.60 0.56
N ILE A 120 -21.09 22.84 -0.35
CA ILE A 120 -19.81 22.13 -0.36
C ILE A 120 -19.24 22.25 1.06
N PRO A 121 -19.05 21.15 1.80
CA PRO A 121 -18.56 21.22 3.17
C PRO A 121 -17.18 21.90 3.20
N PRO A 122 -16.83 22.58 4.31
CA PRO A 122 -15.63 23.39 4.38
C PRO A 122 -14.38 22.55 4.05
N GLN A 123 -13.47 23.16 3.27
CA GLN A 123 -12.15 22.64 2.89
C GLN A 123 -11.18 22.52 4.09
N ASN A 124 -11.63 22.07 5.25
CA ASN A 124 -10.75 21.79 6.38
C ASN A 124 -10.19 20.39 6.19
N HIS A 125 -8.90 20.31 5.87
CA HIS A 125 -8.16 19.07 5.81
C HIS A 125 -8.35 18.30 7.13
N PRO A 126 -8.64 16.98 7.13
CA PRO A 126 -8.99 16.21 8.34
C PRO A 126 -7.81 16.02 9.32
N ARG A 127 -6.68 16.70 9.10
CA ARG A 127 -5.47 16.58 9.91
C ARG A 127 -4.85 17.96 10.10
N GLN A 128 -4.42 18.23 11.33
CA GLN A 128 -3.52 19.33 11.62
C GLN A 128 -2.12 19.04 11.05
N LEU A 129 -1.54 20.01 10.36
CA LEU A 129 -0.24 19.89 9.74
C LEU A 129 0.63 21.06 10.17
N TRP A 130 1.90 20.78 10.45
CA TRP A 130 2.91 21.78 10.79
C TRP A 130 4.02 21.84 9.74
N LYS A 131 4.67 23.00 9.63
CA LYS A 131 5.81 23.24 8.72
C LYS A 131 7.10 22.61 9.25
N LEU A 132 7.09 21.29 9.50
CA LEU A 132 8.22 20.56 10.10
C LEU A 132 9.53 20.67 9.31
N GLY A 133 9.49 21.04 8.03
CA GLY A 133 10.69 21.35 7.25
C GLY A 133 11.51 22.52 7.82
N LYS A 134 10.89 23.41 8.61
CA LYS A 134 11.59 24.46 9.35
C LYS A 134 12.45 23.96 10.50
N LEU A 135 12.25 22.73 10.99
CA LEU A 135 13.13 22.14 12.00
C LEU A 135 14.52 21.78 11.45
N MET A 136 14.75 21.97 10.14
CA MET A 136 16.08 21.91 9.54
C MET A 136 16.89 23.20 9.78
N ASP A 137 16.23 24.27 10.19
CA ASP A 137 16.84 25.52 10.61
C ASP A 137 17.19 25.44 12.11
N GLN A 138 18.43 25.80 12.46
CA GLN A 138 18.96 25.59 13.80
C GLN A 138 18.24 26.44 14.84
N ASP A 139 17.89 27.69 14.51
CA ASP A 139 17.21 28.59 15.44
C ASP A 139 15.79 28.07 15.73
N LYS A 140 15.09 27.61 14.70
CA LYS A 140 13.75 27.01 14.85
C LYS A 140 13.78 25.68 15.60
N LEU A 141 14.83 24.90 15.42
CA LEU A 141 15.03 23.66 16.16
C LEU A 141 15.26 23.92 17.66
N GLU A 142 16.16 24.84 18.00
CA GLU A 142 16.46 25.17 19.39
C GLU A 142 15.27 25.86 20.08
N GLN A 143 14.55 26.73 19.36
CA GLN A 143 13.29 27.31 19.84
C GLN A 143 12.26 26.22 20.16
N TYR A 144 12.11 25.21 19.29
CA TYR A 144 11.19 24.10 19.52
C TYR A 144 11.58 23.27 20.75
N LYS A 145 12.87 22.90 20.88
CA LYS A 145 13.36 22.16 22.05
C LYS A 145 13.14 22.92 23.36
N HIS A 146 13.47 24.21 23.39
CA HIS A 146 13.31 25.04 24.57
C HIS A 146 11.86 25.14 25.01
N LEU A 147 10.94 25.38 24.07
CA LEU A 147 9.50 25.41 24.35
C LEU A 147 8.98 24.06 24.83
N CYS A 148 9.43 22.95 24.24
CA CYS A 148 9.08 21.62 24.72
C CYS A 148 9.57 21.38 26.15
N GLN A 149 10.79 21.79 26.48
CA GLN A 149 11.33 21.62 27.83
C GLN A 149 10.47 22.35 28.88
N ILE A 150 10.12 23.60 28.62
CA ILE A 150 9.26 24.40 29.53
C ILE A 150 7.84 23.83 29.60
N ASN A 151 7.24 23.49 28.46
CA ASN A 151 5.85 23.06 28.41
C ASN A 151 5.64 21.65 28.99
N ILE A 152 6.64 20.77 28.90
CA ILE A 152 6.52 19.36 29.31
C ILE A 152 6.82 19.17 30.82
N GLU A 153 7.62 20.04 31.43
CA GLU A 153 7.99 19.93 32.84
C GLU A 153 6.79 19.86 33.81
N PRO A 154 5.74 20.70 33.70
CA PRO A 154 4.59 20.63 34.61
C PRO A 154 3.83 19.30 34.51
N ILE A 155 3.60 18.81 33.29
CA ILE A 155 2.90 17.54 33.07
C ILE A 155 3.78 16.34 33.45
N HIS A 156 5.11 16.45 33.33
CA HIS A 156 6.03 15.42 33.82
C HIS A 156 5.95 15.25 35.34
N ASN A 157 5.95 16.37 36.09
CA ASN A 157 5.82 16.33 37.55
C ASN A 157 4.47 15.72 37.94
N GLN A 158 3.37 16.15 37.30
CA GLN A 158 2.04 15.61 37.56
C GLN A 158 1.95 14.08 37.30
N ILE A 159 2.55 13.58 36.22
CA ILE A 159 2.55 12.13 35.92
C ILE A 159 3.39 11.38 36.97
N THR A 160 4.53 11.94 37.39
CA THR A 160 5.41 11.34 38.40
C THR A 160 4.72 11.27 39.77
N ASP A 161 3.99 12.30 40.16
CA ASP A 161 3.21 12.31 41.41
C ASP A 161 2.19 11.15 41.44
N PHE A 162 1.52 10.86 40.31
CA PHE A 162 0.61 9.72 40.19
C PHE A 162 1.31 8.35 40.14
N LEU A 163 2.58 8.30 39.74
CA LEU A 163 3.36 7.06 39.82
C LEU A 163 3.69 6.71 41.26
N ASP A 164 3.96 7.71 42.10
CA ASP A 164 4.27 7.53 43.51
C ASP A 164 3.00 7.22 44.34
N ASP A 165 1.83 7.70 43.93
CA ASP A 165 0.55 7.38 44.58
C ASP A 165 -0.07 6.06 44.06
N ASN A 166 -0.22 5.08 44.95
CA ASN A 166 -0.85 3.78 44.65
C ASN A 166 -2.38 3.78 44.83
N ASN A 167 -2.96 4.82 45.41
CA ASN A 167 -4.36 4.81 45.83
C ASN A 167 -5.32 5.39 44.79
N ILE A 168 -4.81 6.19 43.84
CA ILE A 168 -5.62 6.93 42.89
C ILE A 168 -5.25 6.51 41.47
N GLN A 169 -6.21 5.94 40.74
CA GLN A 169 -6.08 5.76 39.31
C GLN A 169 -6.23 7.10 38.59
N PRO A 170 -5.23 7.57 37.83
CA PRO A 170 -5.31 8.85 37.14
C PRO A 170 -6.14 8.79 35.86
N ASP A 171 -6.65 9.95 35.45
CA ASP A 171 -7.24 10.14 34.14
C ASP A 171 -6.14 10.17 33.05
N LEU A 172 -5.83 8.98 32.52
CA LEU A 172 -4.84 8.81 31.46
C LEU A 172 -5.22 9.53 30.15
N ASP A 173 -6.51 9.76 29.91
CA ASP A 173 -6.99 10.47 28.72
C ASP A 173 -6.64 11.95 28.82
N GLN A 174 -6.90 12.56 29.97
CA GLN A 174 -6.56 13.95 30.25
C GLN A 174 -5.03 14.16 30.23
N LEU A 175 -4.25 13.32 30.93
CA LEU A 175 -2.79 13.42 30.94
C LEU A 175 -2.18 13.34 29.53
N THR A 176 -2.72 12.46 28.68
CA THR A 176 -2.26 12.31 27.30
C THR A 176 -2.69 13.49 26.42
N ALA A 177 -3.90 14.04 26.64
CA ALA A 177 -4.37 15.23 25.95
C ALA A 177 -3.50 16.45 26.29
N ASP A 178 -3.13 16.62 27.56
CA ASP A 178 -2.26 17.70 28.03
C ASP A 178 -0.85 17.57 27.47
N LEU A 179 -0.27 16.37 27.48
CA LEU A 179 1.03 16.13 26.85
C LEU A 179 1.01 16.46 25.35
N ASN A 180 -0.04 16.04 24.64
CA ASN A 180 -0.22 16.36 23.22
C ASN A 180 -0.32 17.88 23.00
N PHE A 181 -1.09 18.58 23.85
CA PHE A 181 -1.22 20.03 23.82
C PHE A 181 0.12 20.73 23.99
N CYS A 182 0.96 20.29 24.94
CA CYS A 182 2.30 20.84 25.14
C CYS A 182 3.17 20.76 23.87
N ILE A 183 3.09 19.63 23.14
CA ILE A 183 3.78 19.43 21.86
C ILE A 183 3.21 20.36 20.78
N TYR A 184 1.89 20.42 20.63
CA TYR A 184 1.26 21.28 19.62
C TYR A 184 1.56 22.76 19.87
N ASN A 185 1.47 23.21 21.11
CA ASN A 185 1.78 24.57 21.51
C ASN A 185 3.26 24.93 21.20
N ALA A 186 4.18 24.01 21.48
CA ALA A 186 5.59 24.21 21.11
C ALA A 186 5.79 24.28 19.57
N LEU A 187 5.06 23.49 18.79
CA LEU A 187 5.12 23.50 17.33
C LEU A 187 4.50 24.77 16.72
N ASP A 188 3.37 25.23 17.25
CA ASP A 188 2.67 26.44 16.79
C ASP A 188 3.55 27.67 16.96
N ASN A 189 4.23 27.78 18.10
CA ASN A 189 5.09 28.91 18.44
C ASN A 189 6.51 28.83 17.85
N SER A 190 6.95 27.67 17.35
CA SER A 190 8.26 27.51 16.69
C SER A 190 8.16 27.54 15.15
N VAL A 191 7.47 26.57 14.57
CA VAL A 191 7.43 26.33 13.11
C VAL A 191 6.14 26.82 12.45
N GLY A 192 5.04 26.82 13.20
CA GLY A 192 3.71 27.24 12.76
C GLY A 192 3.00 26.22 11.84
N ILE A 193 1.69 26.45 11.70
CA ILE A 193 0.77 25.58 10.94
C ILE A 193 1.08 25.62 9.44
N SER A 194 0.90 24.47 8.79
CA SER A 194 1.02 24.26 7.35
C SER A 194 -0.36 24.15 6.74
N HIS A 195 -0.67 25.01 5.77
CA HIS A 195 -1.87 24.89 4.95
C HIS A 195 -1.60 24.08 3.68
N PRO A 196 -2.60 23.35 3.14
CA PRO A 196 -2.48 22.71 1.83
C PRO A 196 -2.13 23.76 0.77
N ILE A 197 -0.99 23.60 0.10
CA ILE A 197 -0.56 24.52 -0.95
C ILE A 197 -1.47 24.35 -2.16
N LYS A 198 -2.21 25.39 -2.56
CA LYS A 198 -2.81 25.47 -3.90
C LYS A 198 -1.66 25.46 -4.92
N THR A 199 -1.55 24.40 -5.71
CA THR A 199 -0.54 24.27 -6.76
C THR A 199 -0.83 25.24 -7.90
N GLY A 200 -0.38 26.48 -7.79
CA GLY A 200 -0.20 27.37 -8.95
C GLY A 200 1.06 27.02 -9.74
N ASN A 201 1.28 27.64 -10.90
CA ASN A 201 2.44 27.45 -11.78
C ASN A 201 3.80 27.87 -11.18
N LYS A 202 3.88 28.09 -9.87
CA LYS A 202 5.09 28.51 -9.12
C LYS A 202 6.28 27.56 -9.25
N TRP A 203 6.09 26.35 -9.75
CA TRP A 203 7.17 25.37 -9.92
C TRP A 203 8.30 25.85 -10.84
N PHE A 204 7.97 26.56 -11.93
CA PHE A 204 8.97 27.06 -12.90
C PHE A 204 8.90 28.57 -13.14
N TRP A 205 7.90 29.26 -12.59
CA TRP A 205 7.72 30.72 -12.75
C TRP A 205 8.78 31.51 -11.94
N ASN A 206 9.35 32.57 -12.52
CA ASN A 206 10.36 33.44 -11.89
C ASN A 206 10.20 34.89 -12.37
N ASP A 207 11.00 35.81 -11.83
CA ASP A 207 10.91 37.25 -12.14
C ASP A 207 11.19 37.56 -13.62
N ASP A 208 12.02 36.76 -14.31
CA ASP A 208 12.28 36.94 -15.74
C ASP A 208 11.05 36.60 -16.58
N LEU A 209 10.36 35.50 -16.25
CA LEU A 209 9.10 35.12 -16.87
C LEU A 209 8.00 36.12 -16.55
N GLU A 210 7.97 36.63 -15.32
CA GLU A 210 7.03 37.67 -14.91
C GLU A 210 7.24 38.96 -15.71
N ARG A 211 8.49 39.42 -15.85
CA ARG A 211 8.82 40.59 -16.68
C ARG A 211 8.49 40.38 -18.15
N ALA A 212 8.81 39.21 -18.71
CA ALA A 212 8.48 38.89 -20.10
C ALA A 212 6.96 38.80 -20.33
N PHE A 213 6.22 38.27 -19.36
CA PHE A 213 4.76 38.25 -19.35
C PHE A 213 4.20 39.67 -19.29
N GLN A 214 4.66 40.50 -18.35
CA GLN A 214 4.23 41.89 -18.20
C GLN A 214 4.55 42.73 -19.45
N GLN A 215 5.71 42.53 -20.07
CA GLN A 215 6.07 43.19 -21.33
C GLN A 215 5.12 42.80 -22.46
N ARG A 216 4.78 41.50 -22.56
CA ARG A 216 3.78 41.02 -23.52
C ARG A 216 2.41 41.66 -23.25
N GLU A 217 1.95 41.66 -22.01
CA GLU A 217 0.68 42.29 -21.60
C GLU A 217 0.68 43.80 -21.84
N HIS A 218 1.81 44.48 -21.64
CA HIS A 218 1.95 45.89 -21.95
C HIS A 218 1.78 46.14 -23.45
N CYS A 219 2.54 45.42 -24.30
CA CYS A 219 2.41 45.53 -25.75
C CYS A 219 0.99 45.22 -26.23
N TYR A 220 0.31 44.25 -25.61
CA TYR A 220 -1.09 43.94 -25.89
C TYR A 220 -2.05 45.09 -25.56
N ARG A 221 -1.93 45.67 -24.37
CA ARG A 221 -2.74 46.82 -23.95
C ARG A 221 -2.52 48.02 -24.85
N GLN A 222 -1.28 48.24 -25.32
CA GLN A 222 -1.00 49.31 -26.28
C GLN A 222 -1.59 49.02 -27.65
N TRP A 223 -1.46 47.79 -28.15
CA TRP A 223 -2.08 47.36 -29.41
C TRP A 223 -3.61 47.52 -29.42
N THR A 224 -4.28 47.14 -28.34
CA THR A 224 -5.74 47.22 -28.23
C THR A 224 -6.26 48.66 -28.15
N ARG A 225 -5.47 49.59 -27.61
CA ARG A 225 -5.84 51.01 -27.44
C ARG A 225 -5.56 51.89 -28.65
N HIS A 226 -4.62 51.52 -29.52
CA HIS A 226 -4.22 52.35 -30.66
C HIS A 226 -4.94 51.97 -31.97
N THR A 227 -4.95 52.91 -32.93
CA THR A 227 -5.53 52.75 -34.28
C THR A 227 -4.50 53.14 -35.37
N GLY A 228 -4.74 52.74 -36.62
CA GLY A 228 -3.87 53.10 -37.76
C GLY A 228 -2.48 52.45 -37.71
N LEU A 229 -1.46 53.15 -38.23
CA LEU A 229 -0.07 52.65 -38.32
C LEU A 229 0.53 52.27 -36.96
N LEU A 230 0.23 53.04 -35.90
CA LEU A 230 0.68 52.74 -34.53
C LEU A 230 0.12 51.42 -34.00
N LYS A 231 -1.08 51.02 -34.44
CA LYS A 231 -1.66 49.73 -34.09
C LYS A 231 -0.84 48.57 -34.68
N ALA A 232 -0.39 48.70 -35.92
CA ALA A 232 0.46 47.70 -36.56
C ALA A 232 1.83 47.58 -35.87
N GLU A 233 2.44 48.72 -35.50
CA GLU A 233 3.71 48.73 -34.77
C GLU A 233 3.61 48.03 -33.41
N TRP A 234 2.55 48.31 -32.65
CA TRP A 234 2.32 47.65 -31.36
C TRP A 234 1.97 46.16 -31.50
N TYR A 235 1.35 45.76 -32.61
CA TYR A 235 1.10 44.36 -32.94
C TYR A 235 2.42 43.60 -33.16
N ASP A 236 3.36 44.16 -33.92
CA ASP A 236 4.68 43.54 -34.14
C ASP A 236 5.47 43.43 -32.83
N LYS A 237 5.46 44.50 -32.00
CA LYS A 237 6.06 44.48 -30.66
C LYS A 237 5.42 43.44 -29.75
N HIS A 238 4.11 43.24 -29.84
CA HIS A 238 3.40 42.20 -29.11
C HIS A 238 3.83 40.80 -29.58
N GLN A 239 3.86 40.54 -30.89
CA GLN A 239 4.28 39.24 -31.44
C GLN A 239 5.71 38.88 -31.01
N ALA A 240 6.64 39.83 -31.08
CA ALA A 240 8.01 39.64 -30.64
C ALA A 240 8.07 39.30 -29.14
N ALA A 241 7.32 40.02 -28.30
CA ALA A 241 7.23 39.75 -26.86
C ALA A 241 6.60 38.38 -26.56
N ALA A 242 5.60 37.95 -27.33
CA ALA A 242 4.95 36.65 -27.19
C ALA A 242 5.88 35.48 -27.57
N ILE A 243 6.64 35.61 -28.66
CA ILE A 243 7.66 34.62 -29.07
C ILE A 243 8.73 34.50 -27.99
N ASN A 244 9.25 35.63 -27.50
CA ASN A 244 10.24 35.66 -26.43
C ASN A 244 9.72 34.98 -25.16
N PHE A 245 8.51 35.35 -24.70
CA PHE A 245 7.89 34.75 -23.53
C PHE A 245 7.73 33.22 -23.69
N LYS A 246 7.26 32.74 -24.85
CA LYS A 246 7.10 31.30 -25.13
C LYS A 246 8.45 30.58 -25.14
N SER A 247 9.49 31.20 -25.69
CA SER A 247 10.86 30.67 -25.67
C SER A 247 11.38 30.53 -24.24
N LEU A 248 11.25 31.60 -23.43
CA LEU A 248 11.64 31.61 -22.02
C LEU A 248 10.87 30.57 -21.20
N VAL A 249 9.57 30.40 -21.43
CA VAL A 249 8.76 29.35 -20.75
C VAL A 249 9.31 27.96 -21.08
N ARG A 250 9.63 27.68 -22.35
CA ARG A 250 10.19 26.38 -22.76
C ARG A 250 11.57 26.15 -22.14
N GLN A 251 12.45 27.13 -22.22
CA GLN A 251 13.79 27.07 -21.65
C GLN A 251 13.71 26.86 -20.14
N ARG A 252 12.87 27.63 -19.43
CA ARG A 252 12.75 27.52 -17.97
C ARG A 252 12.16 26.18 -17.55
N LYS A 253 11.11 25.68 -18.23
CA LYS A 253 10.60 24.32 -17.99
C LYS A 253 11.67 23.26 -18.15
N TYR A 254 12.50 23.37 -19.20
CA TYR A 254 13.61 22.44 -19.43
C TYR A 254 14.68 22.55 -18.33
N THR A 255 15.15 23.75 -18.01
CA THR A 255 16.18 23.98 -16.99
C THR A 255 15.70 23.54 -15.61
N THR A 256 14.49 23.92 -15.18
CA THR A 256 13.92 23.48 -13.90
C THR A 256 13.74 21.96 -13.84
N TRP A 257 13.35 21.32 -14.94
CA TRP A 257 13.31 19.86 -15.01
C TRP A 257 14.71 19.25 -14.83
N ARG A 258 15.73 19.79 -15.52
CA ARG A 258 17.12 19.32 -15.40
C ARG A 258 17.65 19.49 -13.97
N GLU A 259 17.45 20.66 -13.36
CA GLU A 259 17.79 20.94 -11.96
C GLU A 259 17.11 19.93 -11.02
N PHE A 260 15.81 19.70 -11.20
CA PHE A 260 15.06 18.71 -10.42
C PHE A 260 15.66 17.30 -10.57
N THR A 261 15.95 16.87 -11.80
CA THR A 261 16.52 15.53 -12.03
C THR A 261 17.95 15.38 -11.52
N HIS A 262 18.76 16.44 -11.56
CA HIS A 262 20.11 16.47 -10.98
C HIS A 262 20.02 16.42 -9.45
N LYS A 263 19.10 17.17 -8.85
CA LYS A 263 18.86 17.10 -7.40
C LYS A 263 18.46 15.69 -6.97
N LEU A 264 17.57 15.02 -7.70
CA LEU A 264 17.21 13.62 -7.44
C LEU A 264 18.40 12.65 -7.53
N SER A 265 19.42 13.02 -8.26
CA SER A 265 20.55 12.15 -8.55
C SER A 265 21.68 12.34 -7.53
N THR A 266 21.73 13.49 -6.87
CA THR A 266 22.66 13.82 -5.78
C THR A 266 22.06 13.72 -4.37
N ASP A 267 20.73 13.76 -4.23
CA ASP A 267 20.03 13.62 -2.94
C ASP A 267 20.12 12.17 -2.41
N ASP A 268 19.82 12.00 -1.12
CA ASP A 268 19.70 10.67 -0.51
C ASP A 268 18.74 9.82 -1.35
N PHE A 269 19.23 8.66 -1.80
CA PHE A 269 18.50 7.77 -2.68
C PHE A 269 17.15 7.33 -2.09
N THR A 270 17.00 7.35 -0.76
CA THR A 270 15.72 7.12 -0.07
C THR A 270 14.69 8.21 -0.38
N ARG A 271 15.09 9.48 -0.45
CA ARG A 271 14.23 10.61 -0.83
C ARG A 271 13.88 10.55 -2.32
N THR A 272 14.86 10.19 -3.14
CA THR A 272 14.68 10.01 -4.58
C THR A 272 13.67 8.91 -4.89
N THR A 273 13.80 7.74 -4.27
CA THR A 273 12.86 6.62 -4.43
C THR A 273 11.45 7.00 -3.97
N ALA A 274 11.30 7.74 -2.86
CA ALA A 274 10.00 8.24 -2.41
C ALA A 274 9.36 9.20 -3.43
N THR A 275 10.16 10.09 -4.03
CA THR A 275 9.70 11.03 -5.05
C THR A 275 9.26 10.31 -6.32
N ILE A 276 10.03 9.33 -6.81
CA ILE A 276 9.67 8.52 -7.98
C ILE A 276 8.39 7.71 -7.71
N LYS A 277 8.24 7.12 -6.51
CA LYS A 277 7.00 6.44 -6.10
C LYS A 277 5.80 7.40 -6.14
N ARG A 278 5.96 8.62 -5.64
CA ARG A 278 4.90 9.65 -5.67
C ARG A 278 4.52 10.05 -7.10
N ILE A 279 5.50 10.28 -7.96
CA ILE A 279 5.26 10.59 -9.39
C ILE A 279 4.49 9.44 -10.05
N ARG A 280 4.91 8.19 -9.79
CA ARG A 280 4.21 7.00 -10.28
C ARG A 280 2.76 7.00 -9.79
N GLN A 281 2.53 7.16 -8.49
CA GLN A 281 1.19 7.17 -7.89
C GLN A 281 0.28 8.28 -8.46
N HIS A 282 0.80 9.48 -8.70
CA HIS A 282 0.01 10.57 -9.29
C HIS A 282 -0.35 10.31 -10.76
N ARG A 283 0.53 9.63 -11.52
CA ARG A 283 0.26 9.28 -12.93
C ARG A 283 -0.63 8.04 -13.06
N THR A 284 -0.53 7.11 -12.12
CA THR A 284 -1.43 5.96 -11.98
C THR A 284 -2.50 6.32 -10.96
N LYS A 285 -3.42 7.24 -11.29
CA LYS A 285 -4.54 7.56 -10.40
C LYS A 285 -5.27 6.26 -10.05
N SER A 286 -5.04 5.72 -8.85
CA SER A 286 -5.93 4.69 -8.30
C SER A 286 -7.24 5.41 -8.05
N GLN A 287 -8.32 4.95 -8.68
CA GLN A 287 -9.63 5.47 -8.33
C GLN A 287 -9.86 5.17 -6.84
N PRO A 288 -10.19 6.18 -6.01
CA PRO A 288 -10.59 5.93 -4.63
C PRO A 288 -11.83 5.03 -4.60
N PHE A 289 -12.12 4.46 -3.43
CA PHE A 289 -13.43 3.83 -3.21
C PHE A 289 -14.49 4.88 -3.55
N ASN A 290 -15.32 4.61 -4.55
CA ASN A 290 -16.20 5.61 -5.16
C ASN A 290 -17.61 5.02 -5.27
N ASP A 291 -18.60 5.85 -4.98
CA ASP A 291 -20.04 5.57 -5.12
C ASP A 291 -20.71 6.85 -5.62
N PRO A 292 -21.74 6.77 -6.49
CA PRO A 292 -22.47 7.95 -6.97
C PRO A 292 -23.01 8.84 -5.85
N SER A 293 -23.27 8.26 -4.67
CA SER A 293 -23.83 8.95 -3.49
C SER A 293 -22.84 9.90 -2.79
N GLY A 294 -21.58 9.96 -3.23
CA GLY A 294 -20.56 10.88 -2.71
C GLY A 294 -19.73 10.37 -1.52
N PRO A 295 -18.63 11.06 -1.16
CA PRO A 295 -17.60 10.52 -0.25
C PRO A 295 -18.06 10.18 1.17
N ALA A 296 -19.04 10.90 1.72
CA ALA A 296 -19.59 10.61 3.05
C ALA A 296 -20.38 9.29 3.08
N ALA A 297 -21.20 9.05 2.05
CA ALA A 297 -21.93 7.79 1.88
C ALA A 297 -20.97 6.61 1.66
N VAL A 298 -19.90 6.84 0.89
CA VAL A 298 -18.80 5.89 0.66
C VAL A 298 -18.11 5.49 1.97
N ALA A 299 -17.75 6.48 2.82
CA ALA A 299 -17.17 6.21 4.14
C ALA A 299 -18.11 5.38 5.02
N THR A 300 -19.40 5.71 5.02
CA THR A 300 -20.43 4.99 5.78
C THR A 300 -20.65 3.56 5.26
N LYS A 301 -20.68 3.36 3.93
CA LYS A 301 -20.81 2.04 3.29
C LYS A 301 -19.64 1.13 3.65
N MET A 302 -18.41 1.67 3.61
CA MET A 302 -17.22 0.94 4.05
C MET A 302 -17.28 0.61 5.55
N ALA A 303 -17.68 1.56 6.40
CA ALA A 303 -17.81 1.32 7.84
C ALA A 303 -18.80 0.19 8.15
N ARG A 304 -20.01 0.21 7.57
CA ARG A 304 -21.00 -0.87 7.71
C ARG A 304 -20.49 -2.22 7.22
N HIS A 305 -19.74 -2.23 6.12
CA HIS A 305 -19.11 -3.45 5.63
C HIS A 305 -18.12 -4.02 6.65
N LEU A 306 -17.23 -3.17 7.18
CA LEU A 306 -16.26 -3.60 8.19
C LEU A 306 -16.95 -4.04 9.49
N GLU A 307 -17.96 -3.31 9.94
CA GLU A 307 -18.78 -3.68 11.10
C GLU A 307 -19.36 -5.10 10.93
N THR A 308 -19.86 -5.44 9.74
CA THR A 308 -20.33 -6.80 9.43
C THR A 308 -19.20 -7.83 9.49
N VAL A 309 -18.02 -7.50 8.96
CA VAL A 309 -16.84 -8.40 8.98
C VAL A 309 -16.36 -8.65 10.43
N PHE A 310 -16.38 -7.62 11.27
CA PHE A 310 -15.94 -7.66 12.67
C PHE A 310 -17.04 -8.06 13.66
N ALA A 311 -18.26 -8.36 13.19
CA ALA A 311 -19.40 -8.71 14.05
C ALA A 311 -19.27 -10.09 14.73
N GLY A 312 -18.22 -10.86 14.40
CA GLY A 312 -18.02 -12.19 14.98
C GLY A 312 -18.99 -13.26 14.47
N GLN A 313 -19.53 -13.10 13.26
CA GLN A 313 -20.49 -14.03 12.64
C GLN A 313 -20.02 -15.49 12.53
N TYR A 314 -18.71 -15.73 12.62
CA TYR A 314 -18.12 -17.07 12.52
C TYR A 314 -17.76 -17.70 13.87
N LEU A 315 -17.88 -16.94 14.96
CA LEU A 315 -17.54 -17.41 16.29
C LEU A 315 -18.52 -18.53 16.72
N PRO A 316 -18.04 -19.55 17.44
CA PRO A 316 -18.91 -20.56 18.04
C PRO A 316 -19.94 -19.96 18.99
N THR A 317 -21.11 -20.58 19.05
CA THR A 317 -22.17 -20.28 20.04
C THR A 317 -21.72 -20.58 21.46
N VAL A 318 -20.96 -21.66 21.66
CA VAL A 318 -20.36 -22.04 22.94
C VAL A 318 -18.85 -21.87 22.81
N ARG A 319 -18.29 -20.91 23.55
CA ARG A 319 -16.85 -20.69 23.66
C ARG A 319 -16.50 -20.06 25.00
N ALA A 320 -15.25 -20.23 25.43
CA ALA A 320 -14.76 -19.57 26.64
C ALA A 320 -14.71 -18.05 26.40
N GLY A 321 -15.22 -17.29 27.37
CA GLY A 321 -15.02 -15.84 27.38
C GLY A 321 -13.55 -15.49 27.62
N PRO A 322 -13.16 -14.23 27.29
CA PRO A 322 -11.84 -13.74 27.64
C PRO A 322 -11.64 -13.82 29.17
N PRO A 323 -10.40 -14.02 29.65
CA PRO A 323 -10.11 -13.89 31.06
C PRO A 323 -10.42 -12.46 31.54
N PRO A 324 -10.76 -12.29 32.83
CA PRO A 324 -11.04 -10.96 33.38
C PRO A 324 -9.84 -10.05 33.19
N ARG A 325 -10.08 -8.76 32.90
CA ARG A 325 -8.97 -7.83 32.71
C ARG A 325 -8.20 -7.66 34.02
N PRO A 326 -6.87 -7.89 34.02
CA PRO A 326 -6.01 -7.56 35.16
C PRO A 326 -6.19 -6.09 35.55
N SER A 327 -6.43 -5.85 36.83
CA SER A 327 -6.62 -4.50 37.39
C SER A 327 -5.46 -4.19 38.33
N GLY A 328 -4.83 -3.05 38.11
CA GLY A 328 -3.79 -2.52 38.98
C GLY A 328 -4.27 -2.07 40.37
N PRO A 329 -3.39 -1.49 41.18
CA PRO A 329 -2.01 -1.09 40.82
C PRO A 329 -1.01 -2.27 40.85
N TYR A 330 -0.19 -2.39 39.81
CA TYR A 330 0.94 -3.31 39.74
C TYR A 330 2.27 -2.59 40.05
N PRO A 331 3.25 -3.27 40.66
CA PRO A 331 4.58 -2.70 40.84
C PRO A 331 5.27 -2.46 39.49
N ILE A 332 6.19 -1.48 39.48
CA ILE A 332 7.12 -1.26 38.38
C ILE A 332 8.41 -2.01 38.75
N ASP A 333 8.50 -3.25 38.29
CA ASP A 333 9.61 -4.16 38.55
C ASP A 333 10.36 -4.49 37.24
N ASN A 334 11.17 -5.55 37.26
CA ASN A 334 11.95 -5.99 36.11
C ASN A 334 11.10 -6.50 34.94
N ASP A 335 9.82 -6.83 35.18
CA ASP A 335 8.92 -7.28 34.12
C ASP A 335 8.35 -6.09 33.33
N CYS A 336 8.40 -4.88 33.89
CA CYS A 336 8.00 -3.65 33.20
C CYS A 336 9.06 -3.26 32.15
N PRO A 337 8.77 -3.32 30.84
CA PRO A 337 9.77 -3.07 29.81
C PRO A 337 10.00 -1.57 29.55
N PHE A 338 9.38 -0.69 30.33
CA PHE A 338 9.38 0.74 30.10
C PHE A 338 10.51 1.42 30.88
N THR A 339 11.65 1.59 30.22
CA THR A 339 12.80 2.38 30.69
C THR A 339 13.10 3.52 29.72
N ILE A 340 13.78 4.57 30.17
CA ILE A 340 14.13 5.72 29.32
C ILE A 340 14.85 5.25 28.04
N ASP A 341 15.84 4.35 28.16
CA ASP A 341 16.58 3.81 27.03
C ASP A 341 15.69 3.08 26.02
N THR A 342 14.79 2.21 26.51
CA THR A 342 13.86 1.48 25.64
C THR A 342 12.90 2.43 24.90
N ILE A 343 12.42 3.49 25.57
CA ILE A 343 11.55 4.50 24.97
C ILE A 343 12.33 5.31 23.93
N GLU A 344 13.57 5.71 24.22
CA GLU A 344 14.41 6.43 23.26
C GLU A 344 14.65 5.59 22.00
N ASP A 345 15.02 4.33 22.15
CA ASP A 345 15.28 3.43 21.04
C ASP A 345 14.02 3.15 20.22
N ALA A 346 12.89 2.96 20.91
CA ALA A 346 11.59 2.84 20.26
C ALA A 346 11.27 4.09 19.44
N LEU A 347 11.39 5.30 20.01
CA LEU A 347 11.17 6.58 19.31
C LEU A 347 12.11 6.76 18.10
N LYS A 348 13.39 6.38 18.23
CA LYS A 348 14.37 6.41 17.12
C LYS A 348 13.98 5.45 15.99
N SER A 349 13.38 4.31 16.32
CA SER A 349 13.01 3.25 15.36
C SER A 349 11.70 3.51 14.59
N VAL A 350 10.81 4.38 15.09
CA VAL A 350 9.52 4.66 14.43
C VAL A 350 9.74 5.22 13.01
N ALA A 351 9.08 4.59 12.05
CA ALA A 351 9.16 5.00 10.66
C ALA A 351 8.62 6.43 10.44
N ARG A 352 9.47 7.29 9.86
CA ARG A 352 9.14 8.67 9.48
C ARG A 352 8.26 8.72 8.22
N LYS A 353 7.62 9.86 7.97
CA LYS A 353 6.77 10.16 6.80
C LYS A 353 5.56 9.23 6.67
N LYS A 354 5.06 8.75 7.81
CA LYS A 354 3.82 7.98 7.93
C LYS A 354 2.65 8.90 8.24
N ALA A 355 1.46 8.50 7.82
CA ALA A 355 0.25 9.22 8.20
C ALA A 355 0.03 9.07 9.72
N PRO A 356 -0.35 10.15 10.43
CA PRO A 356 -0.60 10.08 11.86
C PRO A 356 -1.92 9.38 12.18
N GLY A 357 -2.15 9.07 13.45
CA GLY A 357 -3.46 8.66 13.96
C GLY A 357 -4.41 9.84 14.14
N LEU A 358 -5.43 9.64 14.97
CA LEU A 358 -6.42 10.67 15.34
C LEU A 358 -5.77 11.83 16.12
N ASP A 359 -4.70 11.54 16.85
CA ASP A 359 -3.87 12.50 17.61
C ASP A 359 -2.96 13.37 16.72
N HIS A 360 -2.96 13.21 15.39
CA HIS A 360 -2.16 14.04 14.47
C HIS A 360 -0.62 14.01 14.69
N LEU A 361 -0.13 13.24 15.65
CA LEU A 361 1.27 13.14 16.03
C LEU A 361 2.07 12.37 14.98
N ARG A 362 3.26 12.89 14.65
CA ARG A 362 4.16 12.29 13.65
C ARG A 362 5.53 12.04 14.27
N ALA A 363 6.22 10.99 13.82
CA ALA A 363 7.56 10.64 14.29
C ALA A 363 8.55 11.82 14.18
N GLU A 364 8.40 12.66 13.16
CA GLU A 364 9.23 13.86 12.95
C GLU A 364 9.07 14.94 14.03
N MET A 365 7.98 14.93 14.80
CA MET A 365 7.76 15.85 15.92
C MET A 365 8.58 15.44 17.15
N PHE A 366 8.79 14.13 17.34
CA PHE A 366 9.53 13.58 18.48
C PHE A 366 11.04 13.53 18.23
N SER A 367 11.45 13.24 16.98
CA SER A 367 12.86 13.04 16.63
C SER A 367 13.84 14.10 17.16
N PRO A 368 13.51 15.41 17.23
CA PRO A 368 14.43 16.42 17.74
C PRO A 368 14.41 16.62 19.26
N ILE A 369 13.42 16.04 19.96
CA ILE A 369 13.17 16.24 21.39
C ILE A 369 13.20 14.92 22.17
N ILE A 370 13.75 13.84 21.60
CA ILE A 370 13.73 12.49 22.21
C ILE A 370 14.23 12.52 23.66
N SER A 371 15.41 13.10 23.90
CA SER A 371 16.01 13.18 25.24
C SER A 371 15.21 14.05 26.22
N ILE A 372 14.36 14.96 25.73
CA ILE A 372 13.51 15.83 26.55
C ILE A 372 12.22 15.10 26.93
N ILE A 373 11.61 14.38 25.99
CA ILE A 373 10.28 13.80 26.15
C ILE A 373 10.29 12.34 26.62
N ALA A 374 11.40 11.61 26.43
CA ALA A 374 11.51 10.20 26.82
C ALA A 374 11.25 9.96 28.33
N PRO A 375 11.73 10.79 29.27
CA PRO A 375 11.38 10.63 30.68
C PRO A 375 9.88 10.71 30.96
N THR A 376 9.18 11.69 30.37
CA THR A 376 7.73 11.85 30.50
C THR A 376 6.94 10.71 29.89
N ILE A 377 7.35 10.22 28.71
CA ILE A 377 6.71 9.06 28.06
C ILE A 377 6.96 7.79 28.88
N THR A 378 8.16 7.61 29.43
CA THR A 378 8.50 6.48 30.30
C THR A 378 7.56 6.46 31.51
N ALA A 379 7.44 7.59 32.19
CA ALA A 379 6.54 7.75 33.33
C ALA A 379 5.07 7.46 32.95
N LEU A 380 4.60 8.00 31.82
CA LEU A 380 3.24 7.74 31.32
C LEU A 380 3.01 6.26 31.00
N PHE A 381 3.97 5.56 30.40
CA PHE A 381 3.85 4.15 30.06
C PHE A 381 3.92 3.25 31.30
N GLN A 382 4.75 3.60 32.27
CA GLN A 382 4.79 2.94 33.58
C GLN A 382 3.46 3.12 34.33
N LEU A 383 2.80 4.26 34.18
CA LEU A 383 1.48 4.49 34.75
C LEU A 383 0.41 3.63 34.05
N CYS A 384 0.51 3.51 32.72
CA CYS A 384 -0.31 2.57 31.95
C CYS A 384 -0.08 1.11 32.41
N TRP A 385 1.17 0.71 32.63
CA TRP A 385 1.55 -0.62 33.15
C TRP A 385 0.93 -0.87 34.52
N LYS A 386 1.17 0.05 35.47
CA LYS A 386 0.66 0.02 36.84
C LYS A 386 -0.83 -0.22 36.86
N TRP A 387 -1.60 0.47 36.02
CA TRP A 387 -3.07 0.38 36.00
C TRP A 387 -3.64 -0.56 34.94
N SER A 388 -2.81 -1.21 34.12
CA SER A 388 -3.24 -2.07 33.01
C SER A 388 -4.23 -1.40 32.05
N HIS A 389 -4.06 -0.10 31.83
CA HIS A 389 -4.99 0.73 31.05
C HIS A 389 -4.23 1.64 30.10
N THR A 390 -4.85 1.95 28.95
CA THR A 390 -4.26 2.85 27.95
C THR A 390 -5.19 4.00 27.59
N PRO A 391 -4.66 5.16 27.20
CA PRO A 391 -5.45 6.29 26.71
C PRO A 391 -6.35 5.96 25.51
N ILE A 392 -7.50 6.61 25.42
CA ILE A 392 -8.53 6.43 24.40
C ILE A 392 -8.01 6.73 22.98
N PHE A 393 -7.15 7.74 22.81
CA PHE A 393 -6.57 8.05 21.50
C PHE A 393 -5.68 6.93 20.96
N TRP A 394 -5.19 6.04 21.82
CA TRP A 394 -4.43 4.87 21.41
C TRP A 394 -5.37 3.74 20.99
N ARG A 395 -6.60 3.74 21.49
CA ARG A 395 -7.63 2.73 21.19
C ARG A 395 -8.51 3.06 19.98
N VAL A 396 -8.39 4.26 19.40
CA VAL A 396 -9.10 4.59 18.15
C VAL A 396 -8.22 4.27 16.92
N ALA A 397 -8.74 3.44 16.03
CA ALA A 397 -8.15 3.10 14.74
C ALA A 397 -8.89 3.83 13.61
N GLN A 398 -8.22 4.82 12.99
CA GLN A 398 -8.75 5.50 11.82
C GLN A 398 -8.37 4.73 10.55
N VAL A 399 -9.35 4.05 9.94
CA VAL A 399 -9.15 3.17 8.79
C VAL A 399 -9.15 3.94 7.48
N ILE A 400 -8.12 3.70 6.67
CA ILE A 400 -8.06 4.14 5.27
C ILE A 400 -8.10 2.92 4.35
N PRO A 401 -9.13 2.78 3.48
CA PRO A 401 -9.21 1.66 2.55
C PRO A 401 -8.21 1.84 1.41
N ILE A 402 -7.40 0.80 1.16
CA ILE A 402 -6.47 0.74 0.02
C ILE A 402 -6.94 -0.31 -0.97
N HIS A 403 -7.15 0.09 -2.23
CA HIS A 403 -7.62 -0.83 -3.28
C HIS A 403 -6.64 -1.98 -3.48
N LYS A 404 -7.18 -3.21 -3.51
CA LYS A 404 -6.43 -4.46 -3.69
C LYS A 404 -6.49 -4.93 -5.14
N LYS A 405 -7.70 -5.19 -5.66
CA LYS A 405 -7.99 -5.67 -7.03
C LYS A 405 -9.52 -5.68 -7.26
N GLY A 406 -9.97 -5.77 -8.51
CA GLY A 406 -11.40 -5.88 -8.82
C GLY A 406 -12.10 -4.52 -8.87
N ASP A 407 -13.43 -4.54 -8.80
CA ASP A 407 -14.27 -3.34 -8.87
C ASP A 407 -14.00 -2.36 -7.70
N HIS A 408 -13.94 -1.07 -8.01
CA HIS A 408 -13.71 0.03 -7.08
C HIS A 408 -14.97 0.44 -6.30
N THR A 409 -16.14 -0.13 -6.60
CA THR A 409 -17.40 0.15 -5.87
C THR A 409 -17.76 -0.88 -4.80
N ASP A 410 -17.03 -2.00 -4.78
CA ASP A 410 -17.18 -3.08 -3.80
C ASP A 410 -16.17 -2.94 -2.64
N PRO A 411 -16.62 -2.74 -1.39
CA PRO A 411 -15.75 -2.71 -0.21
C PRO A 411 -14.80 -3.90 -0.07
N LYS A 412 -15.20 -5.11 -0.50
CA LYS A 412 -14.40 -6.35 -0.39
C LYS A 412 -13.09 -6.30 -1.18
N ASN A 413 -13.02 -5.40 -2.14
CA ASN A 413 -11.86 -5.18 -3.00
C ASN A 413 -10.84 -4.22 -2.40
N PHE A 414 -11.04 -3.76 -1.15
CA PHE A 414 -10.13 -2.88 -0.43
C PHE A 414 -9.56 -3.55 0.81
N ARG A 415 -8.38 -3.12 1.22
CA ARG A 415 -7.76 -3.48 2.51
C ARG A 415 -7.98 -2.36 3.51
N PRO A 416 -8.56 -2.62 4.70
CA PRO A 416 -8.70 -1.62 5.74
C PRO A 416 -7.36 -1.41 6.46
N ILE A 417 -6.64 -0.33 6.18
CA ILE A 417 -5.39 -0.01 6.90
C ILE A 417 -5.70 0.87 8.10
N SER A 418 -5.40 0.39 9.29
CA SER A 418 -5.64 1.11 10.55
C SER A 418 -4.50 2.10 10.82
N LEU A 419 -4.85 3.38 10.97
CA LEU A 419 -3.94 4.41 11.46
C LEU A 419 -4.15 4.60 12.95
N THR A 420 -3.12 4.28 13.73
CA THR A 420 -3.05 4.44 15.18
C THR A 420 -2.02 5.51 15.58
N SER A 421 -2.15 6.00 16.80
CA SER A 421 -1.22 6.94 17.46
C SER A 421 0.24 6.50 17.32
N VAL A 422 1.15 7.47 17.24
CA VAL A 422 2.60 7.20 17.29
C VAL A 422 2.99 6.66 18.66
N LEU A 423 2.46 7.21 19.76
CA LEU A 423 2.78 6.76 21.11
C LEU A 423 2.29 5.33 21.36
N ARG A 424 1.10 4.96 20.84
CA ARG A 424 0.68 3.56 20.80
C ARG A 424 1.72 2.65 20.14
N LYS A 425 2.28 3.05 18.99
CA LYS A 425 3.29 2.25 18.29
C LYS A 425 4.58 2.15 19.09
N VAL A 426 5.00 3.21 19.76
CA VAL A 426 6.17 3.19 20.67
C VAL A 426 5.92 2.18 21.78
N MET A 427 4.75 2.21 22.43
CA MET A 427 4.38 1.21 23.44
C MET A 427 4.41 -0.22 22.88
N GLU A 428 3.79 -0.45 21.72
CA GLU A 428 3.82 -1.77 21.06
C GLU A 428 5.24 -2.24 20.72
N ILE A 429 6.18 -1.36 20.37
CA ILE A 429 7.59 -1.70 20.15
C ILE A 429 8.24 -2.15 21.46
N CYS A 430 8.00 -1.43 22.56
CA CYS A 430 8.56 -1.74 23.88
C CYS A 430 7.98 -3.04 24.46
N LEU A 431 6.70 -3.32 24.23
CA LEU A 431 6.05 -4.56 24.69
C LEU A 431 6.44 -5.79 23.86
N SER A 432 6.86 -5.59 22.59
CA SER A 432 7.10 -6.69 21.66
C SER A 432 8.16 -7.69 22.16
N PRO A 433 9.34 -7.29 22.66
CA PRO A 433 10.33 -8.25 23.17
C PRO A 433 9.79 -9.16 24.27
N SER A 434 9.20 -8.59 25.33
CA SER A 434 8.62 -9.36 26.45
C SER A 434 7.51 -10.30 25.97
N LEU A 435 6.60 -9.82 25.11
CA LEU A 435 5.57 -10.68 24.54
C LEU A 435 6.16 -11.86 23.75
N HIS A 436 7.27 -11.68 23.03
CA HIS A 436 7.89 -12.78 22.28
C HIS A 436 8.66 -13.76 23.17
N SER A 437 9.32 -13.27 24.24
CA SER A 437 10.07 -14.12 25.17
C SER A 437 9.14 -14.95 26.06
N ASP A 438 8.05 -14.34 26.51
CA ASP A 438 7.22 -14.90 27.58
C ASP A 438 6.10 -15.77 26.99
N SER A 439 5.62 -15.49 25.77
CA SER A 439 4.60 -16.32 25.12
C SER A 439 5.09 -17.71 24.71
N LEU A 440 4.16 -18.67 24.57
CA LEU A 440 4.46 -20.00 24.05
C LEU A 440 5.29 -20.00 22.75
N PRO A 441 6.28 -20.92 22.62
CA PRO A 441 7.03 -21.09 21.40
C PRO A 441 6.13 -21.33 20.18
N LEU A 442 6.36 -20.55 19.12
CA LEU A 442 5.68 -20.77 17.85
C LEU A 442 6.22 -22.02 17.15
N ASP A 443 5.29 -22.80 16.60
CA ASP A 443 5.56 -24.05 15.92
C ASP A 443 6.60 -23.90 14.79
N ILE A 444 7.46 -24.90 14.60
CA ILE A 444 8.53 -24.89 13.58
C ILE A 444 8.01 -24.73 12.14
N ALA A 445 6.75 -25.13 11.87
CA ALA A 445 6.10 -24.96 10.57
C ALA A 445 5.71 -23.50 10.28
N GLN A 446 5.58 -22.64 11.31
CA GLN A 446 5.25 -21.23 11.16
C GLN A 446 6.47 -20.42 10.74
N GLY A 447 6.44 -19.87 9.53
CA GLY A 447 7.47 -18.97 9.00
C GLY A 447 7.03 -17.52 8.80
N GLY A 448 5.73 -17.21 8.93
CA GLY A 448 5.19 -15.88 8.72
C GLY A 448 5.61 -14.91 9.82
N PHE A 449 6.04 -13.69 9.44
CA PHE A 449 6.33 -12.58 10.36
C PHE A 449 7.30 -12.88 11.53
N ARG A 450 8.11 -13.93 11.44
CA ARG A 450 9.11 -14.29 12.45
C ARG A 450 10.51 -13.81 12.06
N GLN A 451 11.29 -13.43 13.07
CA GLN A 451 12.70 -13.08 12.87
C GLN A 451 13.47 -14.28 12.27
N GLN A 452 14.43 -13.96 11.40
CA GLN A 452 15.31 -14.93 10.73
C GLN A 452 14.61 -15.99 9.86
N ARG A 453 13.32 -15.82 9.53
CA ARG A 453 12.58 -16.68 8.59
C ARG A 453 12.12 -15.87 7.38
N SER A 454 12.36 -16.38 6.18
CA SER A 454 12.02 -15.70 4.93
C SER A 454 11.00 -16.49 4.10
N THR A 455 10.34 -15.80 3.16
CA THR A 455 9.44 -16.45 2.20
C THR A 455 10.15 -17.53 1.38
N LEU A 456 11.42 -17.30 1.01
CA LEU A 456 12.22 -18.27 0.26
C LEU A 456 12.53 -19.52 1.09
N ASP A 457 12.60 -19.40 2.43
CA ASP A 457 12.83 -20.55 3.30
C ASP A 457 11.65 -21.49 3.25
N GLN A 458 10.45 -20.96 3.43
CA GLN A 458 9.21 -21.73 3.39
C GLN A 458 8.95 -22.37 2.01
N VAL A 459 9.28 -21.66 0.93
CA VAL A 459 9.23 -22.22 -0.42
C VAL A 459 10.20 -23.40 -0.58
N LEU A 460 11.44 -23.28 -0.09
CA LEU A 460 12.41 -24.37 -0.16
C LEU A 460 12.03 -25.54 0.76
N CYS A 461 11.44 -25.28 1.93
CA CYS A 461 10.88 -26.31 2.80
C CYS A 461 9.82 -27.14 2.06
N LEU A 462 8.85 -26.48 1.40
CA LEU A 462 7.83 -27.17 0.60
C LEU A 462 8.45 -28.02 -0.51
N HIS A 463 9.44 -27.48 -1.22
CA HIS A 463 10.16 -28.19 -2.27
C HIS A 463 10.82 -29.47 -1.78
N GLU A 464 11.60 -29.39 -0.69
CA GLU A 464 12.35 -30.54 -0.17
C GLU A 464 11.44 -31.54 0.56
N LEU A 465 10.39 -31.08 1.25
CA LEU A 465 9.35 -31.95 1.81
C LEU A 465 8.64 -32.76 0.72
N SER A 466 8.32 -32.13 -0.41
CA SER A 466 7.66 -32.82 -1.53
C SER A 466 8.56 -33.87 -2.19
N ILE A 467 9.86 -33.56 -2.34
CA ILE A 467 10.85 -34.53 -2.86
C ILE A 467 11.02 -35.69 -1.88
N ARG A 468 11.12 -35.39 -0.59
CA ARG A 468 11.23 -36.40 0.47
C ARG A 468 10.02 -37.32 0.47
N HIS A 469 8.80 -36.77 0.42
CA HIS A 469 7.57 -37.54 0.30
C HIS A 469 7.63 -38.51 -0.88
N THR A 470 7.98 -38.00 -2.07
CA THR A 470 8.06 -38.81 -3.30
C THR A 470 9.08 -39.93 -3.20
N ARG A 471 10.24 -39.66 -2.59
CA ARG A 471 11.30 -40.67 -2.42
C ARG A 471 10.88 -41.82 -1.52
N ILE A 472 10.04 -41.55 -0.53
CA ILE A 472 9.70 -42.55 0.48
C ILE A 472 8.44 -43.33 0.08
N THR A 473 7.44 -42.65 -0.48
CA THR A 473 6.17 -43.26 -0.90
C THR A 473 6.18 -43.78 -2.33
N GLY A 474 7.16 -43.37 -3.15
CA GLY A 474 7.17 -43.62 -4.59
C GLY A 474 6.19 -42.74 -5.38
N GLN A 475 5.38 -41.91 -4.72
CA GLN A 475 4.33 -41.10 -5.33
C GLN A 475 4.45 -39.62 -4.98
N SER A 476 4.10 -38.75 -5.92
CA SER A 476 4.05 -37.30 -5.64
C SER A 476 3.00 -37.00 -4.56
N PRO A 477 3.30 -36.07 -3.62
CA PRO A 477 2.33 -35.71 -2.60
C PRO A 477 1.08 -35.07 -3.21
N SER A 478 -0.06 -35.28 -2.56
CA SER A 478 -1.18 -34.37 -2.66
C SER A 478 -0.85 -33.08 -1.89
N ILE A 479 -1.17 -31.93 -2.48
CA ILE A 479 -0.90 -30.62 -1.88
C ILE A 479 -2.18 -29.80 -1.91
N CYS A 480 -2.58 -29.25 -0.76
CA CYS A 480 -3.65 -28.27 -0.68
C CYS A 480 -3.09 -26.92 -0.21
N VAL A 481 -3.39 -25.87 -0.97
CA VAL A 481 -3.10 -24.49 -0.63
C VAL A 481 -4.37 -23.88 -0.06
N LEU A 482 -4.33 -23.48 1.20
CA LEU A 482 -5.48 -22.94 1.92
C LEU A 482 -5.31 -21.45 2.17
N ASP A 483 -6.41 -20.69 1.98
CA ASP A 483 -6.51 -19.25 2.23
C ASP A 483 -7.60 -19.02 3.29
N ILE A 484 -7.29 -18.25 4.33
CA ILE A 484 -8.26 -17.89 5.37
C ILE A 484 -9.06 -16.65 4.93
N LEU A 485 -10.38 -16.71 5.11
CA LEU A 485 -11.26 -15.58 4.85
C LEU A 485 -11.07 -14.49 5.91
N SER A 486 -10.56 -13.32 5.49
CA SER A 486 -10.37 -12.16 6.37
C SER A 486 -9.63 -12.50 7.66
N ALA A 487 -8.47 -13.15 7.53
CA ALA A 487 -7.74 -13.78 8.64
C ALA A 487 -7.53 -12.88 9.86
N TYR A 488 -7.07 -11.64 9.66
CA TYR A 488 -6.83 -10.72 10.77
C TYR A 488 -8.13 -10.19 11.38
N ASP A 489 -9.19 -10.08 10.59
CA ASP A 489 -10.44 -9.43 11.01
C ASP A 489 -11.37 -10.41 11.77
N THR A 490 -11.12 -11.72 11.64
CA THR A 490 -11.95 -12.81 12.20
C THR A 490 -11.35 -13.48 13.45
N VAL A 491 -10.19 -13.00 13.93
CA VAL A 491 -9.53 -13.56 15.12
C VAL A 491 -10.42 -13.43 16.37
N ASP A 492 -10.70 -14.52 17.05
CA ASP A 492 -11.23 -14.45 18.42
C ASP A 492 -10.09 -14.12 19.39
N ARG A 493 -10.12 -12.90 19.95
CA ARG A 493 -9.08 -12.43 20.87
C ARG A 493 -9.10 -13.18 22.21
N SER A 494 -10.26 -13.73 22.61
CA SER A 494 -10.38 -14.50 23.85
C SER A 494 -9.43 -15.70 23.89
N VAL A 495 -9.24 -16.35 22.74
CA VAL A 495 -8.31 -17.47 22.56
C VAL A 495 -6.88 -17.03 22.84
N ILE A 496 -6.48 -15.86 22.31
CA ILE A 496 -5.12 -15.32 22.52
C ILE A 496 -4.91 -14.99 23.99
N TRP A 497 -5.87 -14.32 24.62
CA TRP A 497 -5.78 -13.94 26.03
C TRP A 497 -5.69 -15.15 26.96
N ARG A 498 -6.45 -16.21 26.67
CA ARG A 498 -6.36 -17.48 27.41
C ARG A 498 -5.01 -18.18 27.26
N VAL A 499 -4.43 -18.13 26.06
CA VAL A 499 -3.08 -18.66 25.82
C VAL A 499 -2.04 -17.87 26.62
N LEU A 500 -2.20 -16.54 26.72
CA LEU A 500 -1.23 -15.69 27.41
C LEU A 500 -1.43 -15.62 28.94
N GLU A 501 -2.63 -15.92 29.45
CA GLU A 501 -3.01 -15.73 30.87
C GLU A 501 -2.04 -16.36 31.87
N CYS A 502 -1.45 -17.51 31.54
CA CYS A 502 -0.50 -18.21 32.40
C CYS A 502 0.98 -17.89 32.11
N ASP A 503 1.26 -17.30 30.94
CA ASP A 503 2.62 -17.20 30.40
C ASP A 503 3.19 -15.78 30.50
N VAL A 504 2.34 -14.76 30.54
CA VAL A 504 2.78 -13.35 30.60
C VAL A 504 2.39 -12.67 31.91
N PRO A 505 3.13 -11.63 32.34
CA PRO A 505 2.76 -10.85 33.51
C PRO A 505 1.34 -10.27 33.40
N PRO A 506 0.52 -10.27 34.47
CA PRO A 506 -0.81 -9.66 34.48
C PRO A 506 -0.88 -8.23 33.90
N PRO A 507 0.05 -7.30 34.21
CA PRO A 507 0.03 -5.97 33.61
C PRO A 507 0.23 -5.96 32.09
N LEU A 508 1.05 -6.86 31.54
CA LEU A 508 1.21 -7.03 30.10
C LEU A 508 -0.10 -7.50 29.47
N LEU A 509 -0.75 -8.53 30.03
CA LEU A 509 -2.04 -9.02 29.54
C LEU A 509 -3.11 -7.92 29.56
N GLY A 510 -3.21 -7.17 30.64
CA GLY A 510 -4.18 -6.07 30.78
C GLY A 510 -3.96 -4.95 29.77
N LEU A 511 -2.71 -4.57 29.51
CA LEU A 511 -2.37 -3.62 28.44
C LEU A 511 -2.74 -4.15 27.05
N LEU A 512 -2.50 -5.42 26.75
CA LEU A 512 -2.90 -6.04 25.49
C LEU A 512 -4.42 -6.02 25.33
N GLN A 513 -5.18 -6.40 26.36
CA GLN A 513 -6.64 -6.31 26.33
C GLN A 513 -7.12 -4.87 26.15
N SER A 514 -6.51 -3.88 26.81
CA SER A 514 -6.84 -2.46 26.62
C SER A 514 -6.56 -1.99 25.17
N LEU A 515 -5.48 -2.46 24.56
CA LEU A 515 -5.08 -2.06 23.19
C LEU A 515 -5.90 -2.73 22.07
N PHE A 516 -6.59 -3.84 22.35
CA PHE A 516 -7.24 -4.67 21.34
C PHE A 516 -8.73 -4.94 21.57
N ASP A 517 -9.24 -4.96 22.81
CA ASP A 517 -10.66 -5.17 23.09
C ASP A 517 -11.44 -3.85 23.15
N ASP A 518 -10.86 -2.81 23.75
CA ASP A 518 -11.50 -1.49 23.90
C ASP A 518 -11.33 -0.60 22.65
N VAL A 519 -11.12 -1.22 21.49
CA VAL A 519 -10.82 -0.52 20.25
C VAL A 519 -12.08 0.03 19.61
N HIS A 520 -11.95 1.21 19.03
CA HIS A 520 -12.97 1.77 18.15
C HIS A 520 -12.43 2.00 16.74
N ILE A 521 -13.23 1.70 15.74
CA ILE A 521 -12.89 1.87 14.32
C ILE A 521 -13.76 2.99 13.73
N GLU A 522 -13.14 3.88 12.97
CA GLU A 522 -13.80 4.86 12.11
C GLU A 522 -13.12 4.89 10.74
N VAL A 523 -13.88 5.12 9.66
CA VAL A 523 -13.36 5.12 8.29
C VAL A 523 -13.18 6.54 7.78
N LEU A 524 -11.99 6.87 7.29
CA LEU A 524 -11.66 8.16 6.67
C LEU A 524 -11.51 8.02 5.15
N ILE A 525 -12.41 8.64 4.38
CA ILE A 525 -12.34 8.69 2.91
C ILE A 525 -12.52 10.12 2.43
N SER A 526 -11.53 10.63 1.68
CA SER A 526 -11.57 11.95 1.06
C SER A 526 -11.95 13.10 2.01
N GLY A 527 -11.51 13.02 3.28
CA GLY A 527 -11.82 14.03 4.31
C GLY A 527 -13.06 13.78 5.14
N HIS A 528 -13.88 12.78 4.79
CA HIS A 528 -15.09 12.42 5.53
C HIS A 528 -14.84 11.23 6.44
N VAL A 529 -15.29 11.36 7.70
CA VAL A 529 -15.21 10.34 8.73
C VAL A 529 -16.58 9.67 8.87
N SER A 530 -16.61 8.34 8.97
CA SER A 530 -17.84 7.57 9.22
C SER A 530 -18.29 7.66 10.69
N HIS A 531 -19.42 7.04 11.01
CA HIS A 531 -19.71 6.67 12.40
C HIS A 531 -18.64 5.71 12.93
N ARG A 532 -18.49 5.70 14.26
CA ARG A 532 -17.56 4.85 14.99
C ARG A 532 -18.25 3.58 15.45
N PHE A 533 -17.57 2.45 15.38
CA PHE A 533 -18.06 1.15 15.88
C PHE A 533 -16.95 0.39 16.62
N SER A 534 -17.33 -0.59 17.45
CA SER A 534 -16.39 -1.45 18.18
C SER A 534 -16.34 -2.85 17.57
N PRO A 535 -15.18 -3.36 17.17
CA PRO A 535 -15.06 -4.67 16.55
C PRO A 535 -15.16 -5.80 17.59
N THR A 536 -16.03 -6.79 17.35
CA THR A 536 -16.14 -7.97 18.22
C THR A 536 -14.98 -8.94 18.03
N THR A 537 -14.49 -9.07 16.79
CA THR A 537 -13.33 -9.92 16.44
C THR A 537 -12.18 -9.10 15.88
N GLY A 538 -11.05 -9.77 15.70
CA GLY A 538 -9.94 -9.32 14.89
C GLY A 538 -8.81 -8.66 15.66
N VAL A 539 -7.66 -8.57 14.99
CA VAL A 539 -6.48 -7.80 15.38
C VAL A 539 -6.27 -6.66 14.37
N LEU A 540 -5.66 -5.56 14.79
CA LEU A 540 -5.55 -4.36 13.96
C LEU A 540 -4.54 -4.49 12.82
N GLN A 541 -5.01 -4.41 11.57
CA GLN A 541 -4.17 -4.34 10.39
C GLN A 541 -3.31 -3.06 10.40
N GLY A 542 -2.03 -3.20 10.76
CA GLY A 542 -1.07 -2.09 10.87
C GLY A 542 -0.47 -1.92 12.28
N SER A 543 -0.97 -2.64 13.27
CA SER A 543 -0.33 -2.76 14.59
C SER A 543 0.92 -3.65 14.50
N ILE A 544 1.88 -3.36 15.37
CA ILE A 544 3.19 -4.02 15.47
C ILE A 544 3.05 -5.39 16.15
N LEU A 545 2.15 -5.52 17.14
CA LEU A 545 1.92 -6.77 17.87
C LEU A 545 1.00 -7.74 17.13
N SER A 546 0.13 -7.24 16.23
CA SER A 546 -0.88 -8.05 15.55
C SER A 546 -0.34 -9.29 14.81
N PRO A 547 0.82 -9.26 14.12
CA PRO A 547 1.36 -10.45 13.48
C PRO A 547 1.74 -11.58 14.45
N HIS A 548 2.29 -11.24 15.62
CA HIS A 548 2.64 -12.23 16.65
C HIS A 548 1.39 -12.77 17.35
N LEU A 549 0.46 -11.89 17.72
CA LEU A 549 -0.84 -12.29 18.30
C LEU A 549 -1.63 -13.22 17.36
N TYR A 550 -1.64 -12.93 16.05
CA TYR A 550 -2.22 -13.83 15.05
C TYR A 550 -1.47 -15.17 14.97
N SER A 551 -0.13 -15.16 15.10
CA SER A 551 0.65 -16.39 15.07
C SER A 551 0.36 -17.28 16.26
N LEU A 552 0.16 -16.71 17.46
CA LEU A 552 -0.28 -17.42 18.66
C LEU A 552 -1.68 -18.02 18.46
N TYR A 553 -2.62 -17.25 17.90
CA TYR A 553 -3.98 -17.71 17.62
C TYR A 553 -4.04 -18.97 16.74
N ILE A 554 -3.22 -19.04 15.68
CA ILE A 554 -3.22 -20.18 14.76
C ILE A 554 -2.23 -21.30 15.18
N ASN A 555 -1.46 -21.11 16.25
CA ASN A 555 -0.28 -21.94 16.58
C ASN A 555 -0.59 -23.42 16.85
N LEU A 556 -1.83 -23.73 17.27
CA LEU A 556 -2.25 -25.10 17.56
C LEU A 556 -2.52 -25.93 16.30
N LEU A 557 -2.81 -25.29 15.16
CA LEU A 557 -3.18 -25.96 13.92
C LEU A 557 -2.13 -26.99 13.44
N PRO A 558 -0.83 -26.66 13.34
CA PRO A 558 0.19 -27.64 12.96
C PRO A 558 0.23 -28.87 13.87
N GLN A 559 0.04 -28.69 15.18
CA GLN A 559 0.06 -29.79 16.14
C GLN A 559 -1.14 -30.74 15.93
N ILE A 560 -2.35 -30.19 15.76
CA ILE A 560 -3.56 -30.98 15.45
C ILE A 560 -3.42 -31.75 14.14
N LEU A 561 -2.82 -31.11 13.13
CA LEU A 561 -2.60 -31.76 11.84
C LEU A 561 -1.60 -32.91 11.95
N ARG A 562 -0.59 -32.83 12.82
CA ARG A 562 0.40 -33.91 13.04
C ARG A 562 -0.12 -35.08 13.85
N ALA A 563 -1.15 -34.88 14.67
CA ALA A 563 -1.61 -35.92 15.60
C ALA A 563 -2.00 -37.21 14.84
N PRO A 564 -1.79 -38.41 15.42
CA PRO A 564 -2.21 -39.66 14.80
C PRO A 564 -3.71 -39.67 14.47
N LEU A 565 -4.14 -40.38 13.41
CA LEU A 565 -5.54 -40.42 12.96
C LEU A 565 -6.46 -41.28 13.85
N PHE A 566 -5.93 -42.00 14.85
CA PHE A 566 -6.71 -42.88 15.72
C PHE A 566 -6.31 -42.76 17.19
N SER A 567 -7.24 -42.26 18.02
CA SER A 567 -7.35 -42.53 19.45
C SER A 567 -8.85 -42.63 19.76
N SER A 568 -9.46 -43.73 19.36
CA SER A 568 -10.78 -44.12 19.86
C SER A 568 -10.56 -45.14 20.96
N ASP A 569 -11.12 -44.85 22.13
CA ASP A 569 -11.19 -45.74 23.28
C ASP A 569 -11.60 -47.17 22.88
N SER A 570 -10.68 -48.12 23.06
CA SER A 570 -11.02 -49.51 23.35
C SER A 570 -9.82 -50.16 24.03
N ASP A 571 -9.98 -50.42 25.32
CA ASP A 571 -9.16 -51.36 26.08
C ASP A 571 -8.99 -52.67 25.30
N SER A 572 -7.77 -52.94 24.84
CA SER A 572 -7.22 -54.29 24.74
C SER A 572 -5.74 -54.20 24.35
N ASP A 573 -4.90 -54.72 25.24
CA ASP A 573 -3.49 -55.03 25.01
C ASP A 573 -3.27 -55.69 23.64
N SER A 574 -2.69 -54.95 22.68
CA SER A 574 -1.89 -55.53 21.59
C SER A 574 -1.08 -54.44 20.88
N ASP A 575 0.21 -54.73 20.69
CA ASP A 575 1.21 -53.97 19.94
C ASP A 575 0.88 -53.80 18.44
N PHE A 576 -0.20 -53.09 18.11
CA PHE A 576 -0.51 -52.70 16.74
C PHE A 576 -0.91 -51.23 16.66
N LEU A 577 0.11 -50.36 16.69
CA LEU A 577 0.02 -48.99 16.17
C LEU A 577 -0.49 -49.05 14.72
N PRO A 578 -1.64 -48.44 14.36
CA PRO A 578 -2.04 -48.35 12.97
C PRO A 578 -1.07 -47.41 12.24
N SER A 579 -0.11 -48.04 11.57
CA SER A 579 0.97 -47.46 10.76
C SER A 579 0.48 -46.86 9.43
N SER A 580 -0.71 -46.25 9.39
CA SER A 580 -1.35 -45.86 8.12
C SER A 580 -1.39 -44.36 7.84
N LEU A 581 -0.85 -43.50 8.69
CA LEU A 581 -0.59 -42.10 8.30
C LEU A 581 0.69 -41.95 7.47
N TYR A 582 1.61 -42.90 7.64
CA TYR A 582 2.96 -42.87 7.11
C TYR A 582 3.45 -44.31 6.99
N SER A 583 3.79 -44.77 5.78
CA SER A 583 4.53 -46.02 5.60
C SER A 583 5.70 -46.04 6.59
N SER A 584 5.90 -47.17 7.28
CA SER A 584 7.01 -47.48 8.22
C SER A 584 8.42 -47.09 7.71
N SER A 585 8.53 -46.71 6.43
CA SER A 585 9.72 -46.24 5.72
C SER A 585 10.02 -44.73 5.88
N THR A 586 9.08 -43.90 6.35
CA THR A 586 9.28 -42.46 6.50
C THR A 586 9.85 -42.13 7.88
N ARG A 587 10.99 -41.42 7.94
CA ARG A 587 11.57 -40.94 9.23
C ARG A 587 11.10 -39.52 9.54
N PRO A 588 10.73 -39.20 10.78
CA PRO A 588 10.40 -37.82 11.19
C PRO A 588 11.61 -36.89 11.03
N ILE A 589 11.36 -35.61 10.80
CA ILE A 589 12.39 -34.56 10.73
C ILE A 589 12.52 -33.97 12.13
N ALA A 590 13.68 -34.17 12.77
CA ALA A 590 13.91 -33.77 14.16
C ALA A 590 12.80 -34.25 15.12
N GLY A 591 12.34 -35.50 14.95
CA GLY A 591 11.25 -36.08 15.76
C GLY A 591 9.83 -35.68 15.35
N HIS A 592 9.66 -34.78 14.38
CA HIS A 592 8.35 -34.28 13.96
C HIS A 592 7.98 -34.66 12.52
N TRP A 593 6.70 -34.98 12.32
CA TRP A 593 6.09 -35.07 10.99
C TRP A 593 5.72 -33.67 10.51
N ILE A 594 6.04 -33.31 9.27
CA ILE A 594 5.71 -31.97 8.75
C ILE A 594 4.75 -32.13 7.57
N ASN A 595 3.47 -32.05 7.86
CA ASN A 595 2.37 -32.10 6.89
C ASN A 595 1.72 -30.74 6.65
N ALA A 596 2.16 -29.69 7.35
CA ALA A 596 1.68 -28.34 7.19
C ALA A 596 2.83 -27.33 7.17
N LEU A 597 2.70 -26.26 6.38
CA LEU A 597 3.54 -25.06 6.42
C LEU A 597 2.66 -23.83 6.52
N LEU A 598 3.00 -22.91 7.42
CA LEU A 598 2.24 -21.70 7.66
C LEU A 598 3.09 -20.48 7.33
N TYR A 599 2.50 -19.55 6.58
CA TYR A 599 3.05 -18.21 6.39
C TYR A 599 1.92 -17.20 6.53
N ALA A 600 1.71 -16.74 7.76
CA ALA A 600 0.56 -15.92 8.14
C ALA A 600 -0.77 -16.63 7.82
N ASP A 601 -1.58 -16.08 6.92
CA ASP A 601 -2.89 -16.60 6.49
C ASP A 601 -2.82 -17.71 5.43
N ASN A 602 -1.65 -17.90 4.81
CA ASN A 602 -1.44 -18.92 3.79
C ASN A 602 -0.98 -20.22 4.48
N VAL A 603 -1.78 -21.28 4.35
CA VAL A 603 -1.47 -22.60 4.92
C VAL A 603 -1.33 -23.62 3.79
N ILE A 604 -0.25 -24.39 3.79
CA ILE A 604 -0.02 -25.47 2.84
C ILE A 604 -0.12 -26.80 3.57
N LEU A 605 -0.96 -27.70 3.07
CA LEU A 605 -1.00 -29.09 3.49
C LEU A 605 -0.25 -29.97 2.50
N ILE A 606 0.51 -30.95 3.00
CA ILE A 606 1.31 -31.89 2.21
C ILE A 606 1.07 -33.29 2.77
N ALA A 607 0.52 -34.18 1.95
CA ALA A 607 0.20 -35.54 2.39
C ALA A 607 0.07 -36.52 1.22
N SER A 608 -0.12 -37.80 1.50
CA SER A 608 -0.55 -38.74 0.47
C SER A 608 -2.04 -38.51 0.13
N PRO A 609 -2.48 -38.79 -1.12
CA PRO A 609 -3.86 -38.48 -1.55
C PRO A 609 -4.96 -39.11 -0.69
N ASP A 610 -4.71 -40.29 -0.13
CA ASP A 610 -5.61 -41.07 0.72
C ASP A 610 -5.91 -40.41 2.08
N ILE A 611 -4.96 -39.64 2.62
CA ILE A 611 -5.10 -38.97 3.93
C ILE A 611 -5.41 -37.47 3.84
N MET A 612 -5.34 -36.89 2.64
CA MET A 612 -5.48 -35.44 2.44
C MET A 612 -6.86 -34.92 2.90
N GLN A 613 -7.95 -35.66 2.61
CA GLN A 613 -9.28 -35.25 3.05
C GLN A 613 -9.37 -35.20 4.58
N SER A 614 -8.82 -36.18 5.29
CA SER A 614 -8.81 -36.18 6.76
C SER A 614 -8.04 -34.99 7.36
N LEU A 615 -6.98 -34.52 6.69
CA LEU A 615 -6.28 -33.30 7.10
C LEU A 615 -7.11 -32.04 6.84
N LEU A 616 -7.85 -32.00 5.72
CA LEU A 616 -8.79 -30.92 5.43
C LEU A 616 -9.91 -30.89 6.47
N ASP A 617 -10.47 -32.05 6.85
CA ASP A 617 -11.53 -32.16 7.85
C ASP A 617 -11.05 -31.66 9.23
N ARG A 618 -9.81 -31.96 9.62
CA ARG A 618 -9.20 -31.41 10.85
C ARG A 618 -8.98 -29.91 10.78
N ALA A 619 -8.47 -29.42 9.65
CA ALA A 619 -8.30 -27.98 9.42
C ALA A 619 -9.65 -27.25 9.46
N GLU A 620 -10.69 -27.88 8.92
CA GLU A 620 -12.07 -27.41 8.97
C GLU A 620 -12.60 -27.37 10.40
N GLN A 621 -12.52 -28.47 11.15
CA GLN A 621 -12.95 -28.54 12.55
C GLN A 621 -12.25 -27.47 13.40
N HIS A 622 -10.93 -27.32 13.25
CA HIS A 622 -10.16 -26.28 13.94
C HIS A 622 -10.67 -24.87 13.60
N SER A 623 -11.00 -24.60 12.33
CA SER A 623 -11.57 -23.31 11.92
C SER A 623 -12.94 -23.04 12.55
N LEU A 624 -13.79 -24.07 12.63
CA LEU A 624 -15.10 -23.98 13.26
C LEU A 624 -14.96 -23.69 14.76
N GLN A 625 -14.02 -24.35 15.43
CA GLN A 625 -13.75 -24.19 16.86
C GLN A 625 -13.17 -22.81 17.23
N LEU A 626 -12.20 -22.31 16.46
CA LEU A 626 -11.59 -21.00 16.75
C LEU A 626 -12.43 -19.82 16.23
N GLY A 627 -13.37 -20.06 15.32
CA GLY A 627 -14.26 -19.03 14.81
C GLY A 627 -13.73 -18.26 13.60
N TYR A 628 -12.82 -18.84 12.83
CA TYR A 628 -12.42 -18.35 11.49
C TYR A 628 -12.95 -19.27 10.40
N ARG A 629 -12.84 -18.89 9.12
CA ARG A 629 -13.24 -19.76 7.99
C ARG A 629 -12.20 -19.80 6.90
N TRP A 630 -12.02 -20.97 6.29
CA TRP A 630 -11.29 -21.10 5.03
C TRP A 630 -12.10 -20.46 3.89
N ASN A 631 -11.42 -20.10 2.80
CA ASN A 631 -12.05 -19.60 1.58
C ASN A 631 -11.93 -20.64 0.45
N PRO A 632 -12.88 -21.60 0.33
CA PRO A 632 -12.79 -22.67 -0.66
C PRO A 632 -12.54 -22.18 -2.08
N THR A 633 -13.09 -21.02 -2.47
CA THR A 633 -12.93 -20.45 -3.82
C THR A 633 -11.52 -20.00 -4.16
N LYS A 634 -10.67 -19.78 -3.15
CA LYS A 634 -9.25 -19.45 -3.31
C LYS A 634 -8.32 -20.58 -2.90
N CYS A 635 -8.85 -21.59 -2.22
CA CYS A 635 -8.13 -22.80 -1.92
C CYS A 635 -7.92 -23.61 -3.21
N VAL A 636 -6.78 -24.29 -3.29
CA VAL A 636 -6.35 -25.01 -4.49
C VAL A 636 -5.84 -26.38 -4.08
N ALA A 637 -6.24 -27.41 -4.81
CA ALA A 637 -5.78 -28.79 -4.60
C ALA A 637 -4.96 -29.30 -5.80
N ILE A 638 -3.97 -30.14 -5.53
CA ILE A 638 -3.04 -30.70 -6.52
C ILE A 638 -2.85 -32.18 -6.24
N ASN A 639 -2.85 -32.98 -7.30
CA ASN A 639 -2.88 -34.44 -7.23
C ASN A 639 -4.06 -34.91 -6.34
N ALA A 640 -5.23 -34.31 -6.56
CA ALA A 640 -6.43 -34.52 -5.75
C ALA A 640 -7.14 -35.87 -6.02
N THR A 641 -6.67 -36.67 -6.98
CA THR A 641 -7.34 -37.92 -7.38
C THR A 641 -6.38 -38.98 -7.89
N ALA A 642 -6.43 -40.17 -7.29
CA ALA A 642 -6.43 -41.41 -8.07
C ALA A 642 -7.80 -41.51 -8.76
N SER A 643 -7.88 -42.14 -9.93
CA SER A 643 -9.01 -42.09 -10.89
C SER A 643 -10.40 -42.54 -10.39
N SER A 644 -10.59 -42.77 -9.08
CA SER A 644 -11.80 -43.33 -8.45
C SER A 644 -12.24 -42.67 -7.12
N SER A 645 -11.61 -41.57 -6.66
CA SER A 645 -11.96 -40.90 -5.39
C SER A 645 -12.81 -39.63 -5.56
N PRO A 646 -13.70 -39.29 -4.60
CA PRO A 646 -14.43 -38.02 -4.62
C PRO A 646 -13.46 -36.82 -4.60
N PRO A 647 -13.86 -35.65 -5.12
CA PRO A 647 -13.04 -34.45 -5.08
C PRO A 647 -12.78 -34.03 -3.62
N LEU A 648 -11.59 -33.48 -3.35
CA LEU A 648 -11.28 -32.91 -2.04
C LEU A 648 -12.20 -31.72 -1.74
N THR A 649 -12.69 -31.64 -0.50
CA THR A 649 -13.67 -30.61 -0.09
C THR A 649 -13.30 -29.90 1.21
N LEU A 650 -13.81 -28.67 1.36
CA LEU A 650 -13.92 -27.93 2.62
C LEU A 650 -15.34 -27.39 2.73
N TYR A 651 -16.00 -27.59 3.85
CA TYR A 651 -17.40 -27.26 4.13
C TYR A 651 -18.35 -27.84 3.08
N ASN A 652 -18.08 -29.08 2.65
CA ASN A 652 -18.74 -29.76 1.52
C ASN A 652 -18.65 -29.01 0.18
N GLN A 653 -17.75 -28.03 0.05
CA GLN A 653 -17.47 -27.34 -1.21
C GLN A 653 -16.21 -27.92 -1.86
N PRO A 654 -16.26 -28.32 -3.14
CA PRO A 654 -15.11 -28.89 -3.82
C PRO A 654 -14.01 -27.84 -4.01
N LEU A 655 -12.76 -28.25 -3.77
CA LEU A 655 -11.59 -27.43 -4.01
C LEU A 655 -11.22 -27.40 -5.50
N PHE A 656 -10.71 -26.27 -5.97
CA PHE A 656 -10.28 -26.14 -7.36
C PHE A 656 -9.01 -26.97 -7.60
N SER A 657 -9.09 -27.98 -8.48
CA SER A 657 -7.97 -28.84 -8.85
C SER A 657 -7.14 -28.21 -9.98
N THR A 658 -5.83 -28.17 -9.82
CA THR A 658 -4.90 -27.63 -10.82
C THR A 658 -3.62 -28.47 -10.90
N SER A 659 -2.92 -28.37 -12.04
CA SER A 659 -1.60 -28.97 -12.24
C SER A 659 -0.45 -28.08 -11.74
N THR A 660 -0.68 -26.78 -11.54
CA THR A 660 0.33 -25.83 -11.06
C THR A 660 -0.27 -24.78 -10.13
N PHE A 661 0.53 -24.29 -9.19
CA PHE A 661 0.13 -23.26 -8.23
C PHE A 661 1.26 -22.30 -7.93
N ILE A 662 0.92 -21.19 -7.26
CA ILE A 662 1.88 -20.17 -6.82
C ILE A 662 1.85 -20.10 -5.31
N TYR A 663 2.98 -20.36 -4.67
CA TYR A 663 3.16 -20.20 -3.23
C TYR A 663 4.21 -19.13 -2.95
N LEU A 664 3.83 -18.10 -2.18
CA LEU A 664 4.67 -16.94 -1.87
C LEU A 664 5.34 -16.30 -3.11
N GLY A 665 4.64 -16.30 -4.24
CA GLY A 665 5.12 -15.74 -5.50
C GLY A 665 5.99 -16.68 -6.36
N ILE A 666 6.31 -17.88 -5.88
CA ILE A 666 7.08 -18.89 -6.62
C ILE A 666 6.14 -19.98 -7.16
N PRO A 667 6.20 -20.29 -8.47
CA PRO A 667 5.36 -21.33 -9.05
C PRO A 667 5.90 -22.74 -8.76
N PHE A 668 4.98 -23.69 -8.65
CA PHE A 668 5.24 -25.10 -8.38
C PHE A 668 4.51 -25.99 -9.38
N THR A 669 5.19 -27.08 -9.74
CA THR A 669 4.67 -28.19 -10.56
C THR A 669 3.76 -29.11 -9.75
N ASN A 670 3.01 -29.98 -10.42
CA ASN A 670 2.22 -31.04 -9.79
C ASN A 670 3.05 -32.00 -8.92
N LYS A 671 4.39 -32.07 -9.08
CA LYS A 671 5.26 -32.88 -8.22
C LYS A 671 5.60 -32.24 -6.87
N GLY A 672 5.04 -31.05 -6.58
CA GLY A 672 5.44 -30.25 -5.41
C GLY A 672 6.84 -29.64 -5.53
N THR A 673 7.43 -29.65 -6.73
CA THR A 673 8.73 -29.03 -7.00
C THR A 673 8.62 -27.65 -7.66
N ILE A 674 9.59 -26.77 -7.42
CA ILE A 674 9.62 -25.41 -8.00
C ILE A 674 9.64 -25.50 -9.53
N ASP A 675 8.66 -24.86 -10.18
CA ASP A 675 8.60 -24.72 -11.63
C ASP A 675 9.55 -23.61 -12.08
N THR A 676 10.81 -23.98 -12.31
CA THR A 676 11.85 -23.00 -12.68
C THR A 676 11.58 -22.32 -14.04
N PRO A 677 11.17 -23.04 -15.11
CA PRO A 677 10.78 -22.40 -16.37
C PRO A 677 9.69 -21.32 -16.20
N LEU A 678 8.61 -21.64 -15.48
CA LEU A 678 7.52 -20.69 -15.24
C LEU A 678 7.95 -19.53 -14.33
N LEU A 679 8.79 -19.78 -13.32
CA LEU A 679 9.37 -18.74 -12.47
C LEU A 679 10.13 -17.70 -13.31
N ILE A 680 10.98 -18.16 -14.22
CA ILE A 680 11.78 -17.28 -15.09
C ILE A 680 10.87 -16.45 -16.00
N GLU A 681 9.88 -17.09 -16.63
CA GLU A 681 8.95 -16.39 -17.51
C GLU A 681 8.18 -15.28 -16.76
N ARG A 682 7.71 -15.57 -15.55
CA ARG A 682 7.01 -14.60 -14.69
C ARG A 682 7.92 -13.46 -14.27
N ASN A 683 9.16 -13.77 -13.85
CA ASN A 683 10.15 -12.76 -13.48
C ASN A 683 10.45 -11.84 -14.66
N ILE A 684 10.67 -12.40 -15.86
CA ILE A 684 10.92 -11.63 -17.09
C ILE A 684 9.71 -10.72 -17.41
N THR A 685 8.51 -11.28 -17.42
CA THR A 685 7.28 -10.56 -17.81
C THR A 685 6.98 -9.40 -16.85
N SER A 686 6.99 -9.67 -15.54
CA SER A 686 6.79 -8.66 -14.50
C SER A 686 7.85 -7.56 -14.55
N THR A 687 9.09 -7.94 -14.82
CA THR A 687 10.22 -7.00 -14.86
C THR A 687 10.17 -6.11 -16.09
N LEU A 688 9.94 -6.67 -17.28
CA LEU A 688 9.80 -5.89 -18.52
C LEU A 688 8.60 -4.94 -18.44
N HIS A 689 7.47 -5.38 -17.89
CA HIS A 689 6.34 -4.48 -17.64
C HIS A 689 6.73 -3.31 -16.72
N SER A 690 7.43 -3.61 -15.62
CA SER A 690 7.87 -2.58 -14.67
C SER A 690 8.90 -1.62 -15.28
N MET A 691 9.79 -2.12 -16.12
CA MET A 691 10.77 -1.32 -16.84
C MET A 691 10.10 -0.39 -17.86
N ARG A 692 9.07 -0.85 -18.57
CA ARG A 692 8.27 0.00 -19.47
C ARG A 692 7.58 1.12 -18.71
N VAL A 693 7.01 0.84 -17.54
CA VAL A 693 6.42 1.87 -16.68
C VAL A 693 7.48 2.88 -16.25
N LEU A 694 8.64 2.45 -15.77
CA LEU A 694 9.73 3.37 -15.41
C LEU A 694 10.22 4.19 -16.61
N HIS A 695 10.33 3.59 -17.79
CA HIS A 695 10.73 4.27 -19.01
C HIS A 695 9.74 5.38 -19.40
N GLN A 696 8.43 5.13 -19.26
CA GLN A 696 7.38 6.15 -19.44
C GLN A 696 7.43 7.26 -18.37
N LEU A 697 8.01 6.99 -17.20
CA LEU A 697 8.23 7.97 -16.14
C LEU A 697 9.49 8.83 -16.33
N SER A 698 10.10 8.79 -17.52
CA SER A 698 11.34 9.49 -17.89
C SER A 698 12.64 8.76 -17.54
N CYS A 699 12.63 7.45 -17.21
CA CYS A 699 13.86 6.63 -17.22
C CYS A 699 14.29 6.31 -18.67
N SER A 700 14.67 7.36 -19.42
CA SER A 700 15.20 7.31 -20.78
C SER A 700 16.37 8.30 -20.89
N PRO A 701 17.22 8.23 -21.94
CA PRO A 701 18.35 9.14 -22.07
C PRO A 701 17.98 10.64 -22.12
N ALA A 702 16.76 10.95 -22.58
CA ALA A 702 16.24 12.31 -22.65
C ALA A 702 15.55 12.77 -21.35
N GLY A 703 15.33 11.86 -20.39
CA GLY A 703 14.62 12.12 -19.15
C GLY A 703 15.57 12.28 -17.96
N PHE A 704 15.79 11.20 -17.22
CA PHE A 704 16.66 11.19 -16.03
C PHE A 704 18.15 11.05 -16.38
N PRO A 705 19.06 11.62 -15.56
CA PRO A 705 20.47 11.33 -15.63
C PRO A 705 20.76 9.81 -15.62
N ARG A 706 21.81 9.39 -16.35
CA ARG A 706 22.13 7.96 -16.52
C ARG A 706 22.38 7.25 -15.19
N HIS A 707 23.14 7.87 -14.29
CA HIS A 707 23.44 7.27 -12.99
C HIS A 707 22.18 7.06 -12.14
N LEU A 708 21.25 8.04 -12.11
CA LEU A 708 19.95 7.88 -11.47
C LEU A 708 19.15 6.73 -12.09
N SER A 709 19.11 6.66 -13.41
CA SER A 709 18.41 5.56 -14.12
C SER A 709 18.99 4.19 -13.76
N ILE A 710 20.32 4.05 -13.68
CA ILE A 710 21.01 2.82 -13.26
C ILE A 710 20.66 2.47 -11.81
N GLN A 711 20.64 3.45 -10.90
CA GLN A 711 20.25 3.21 -9.51
C GLN A 711 18.79 2.76 -9.40
N LEU A 712 17.87 3.41 -10.13
CA LEU A 712 16.46 3.01 -10.19
C LEU A 712 16.29 1.59 -10.76
N TYR A 713 17.07 1.21 -11.78
CA TYR A 713 17.11 -0.16 -12.28
C TYR A 713 17.55 -1.15 -11.19
N LYS A 714 18.68 -0.88 -10.52
CA LYS A 714 19.22 -1.74 -9.46
C LYS A 714 18.26 -1.90 -8.27
N GLN A 715 17.45 -0.87 -7.98
CA GLN A 715 16.53 -0.85 -6.84
C GLN A 715 15.14 -1.41 -7.13
N PHE A 716 14.56 -1.13 -8.31
CA PHE A 716 13.16 -1.47 -8.61
C PHE A 716 12.98 -2.58 -9.64
N ILE A 717 13.95 -2.75 -10.54
CA ILE A 717 13.84 -3.67 -11.68
C ILE A 717 14.61 -4.95 -11.38
N ARG A 718 15.88 -4.85 -10.99
CA ARG A 718 16.73 -6.02 -10.71
C ARG A 718 16.15 -6.96 -9.64
N PRO A 719 15.60 -6.50 -8.49
CA PRO A 719 15.03 -7.42 -7.49
C PRO A 719 13.88 -8.29 -8.03
N LYS A 720 13.14 -7.80 -9.05
CA LYS A 720 12.08 -8.58 -9.70
C LYS A 720 12.60 -9.71 -10.59
N PHE A 721 13.79 -9.54 -11.18
CA PHE A 721 14.48 -10.66 -11.83
C PHE A 721 14.95 -11.69 -10.80
N GLU A 722 15.47 -11.21 -9.66
CA GLU A 722 16.23 -12.00 -8.68
C GLU A 722 15.37 -12.81 -7.70
N TYR A 723 14.11 -12.42 -7.48
CA TYR A 723 13.24 -13.13 -6.53
C TYR A 723 13.07 -14.61 -6.91
N GLY A 724 13.33 -15.52 -5.97
CA GLY A 724 13.29 -16.97 -6.19
C GLY A 724 14.56 -17.58 -6.79
N LEU A 725 15.49 -16.78 -7.34
CA LEU A 725 16.66 -17.33 -8.03
C LEU A 725 17.68 -18.01 -7.12
N ALA A 726 17.66 -17.71 -5.82
CA ALA A 726 18.58 -18.32 -4.87
C ALA A 726 18.32 -19.81 -4.62
N ILE A 727 17.07 -20.26 -4.78
CA ILE A 727 16.61 -21.60 -4.38
C ILE A 727 16.22 -22.49 -5.57
N ALA A 728 16.03 -21.92 -6.76
CA ALA A 728 15.66 -22.67 -7.97
C ALA A 728 16.87 -23.33 -8.68
N ARG A 729 16.60 -24.31 -9.54
CA ARG A 729 17.61 -25.03 -10.34
C ARG A 729 17.61 -24.55 -11.79
N PHE A 730 18.73 -24.04 -12.27
CA PHE A 730 18.84 -23.41 -13.59
C PHE A 730 19.60 -24.26 -14.59
N ARG A 731 19.13 -24.29 -15.83
CA ARG A 731 19.93 -24.70 -16.98
C ARG A 731 20.65 -23.48 -17.58
N GLN A 732 21.68 -23.70 -18.38
CA GLN A 732 22.36 -22.60 -19.07
C GLN A 732 21.42 -21.78 -19.97
N ILE A 733 20.43 -22.43 -20.60
CA ILE A 733 19.44 -21.74 -21.45
C ILE A 733 18.57 -20.76 -20.65
N ASP A 734 18.27 -21.10 -19.40
CA ASP A 734 17.44 -20.33 -18.49
C ASP A 734 18.16 -19.03 -18.06
N ALA A 735 19.44 -19.14 -17.72
CA ALA A 735 20.29 -17.99 -17.41
C ALA A 735 20.45 -17.05 -18.63
N LYS A 736 20.65 -17.62 -19.83
CA LYS A 736 20.69 -16.84 -21.09
C LYS A 736 19.39 -16.09 -21.36
N ARG A 737 18.21 -16.65 -21.01
CA ARG A 737 16.92 -15.95 -21.16
C ARG A 737 16.83 -14.72 -20.25
N LEU A 738 17.27 -14.86 -18.99
CA LEU A 738 17.32 -13.75 -18.05
C LEU A 738 18.31 -12.66 -18.51
N ASP A 739 19.49 -13.06 -19.01
CA ASP A 739 20.48 -12.12 -19.56
C ASP A 739 19.93 -11.33 -20.76
N ARG A 740 19.22 -11.99 -21.69
CA ARG A 740 18.54 -11.28 -22.81
C ARG A 740 17.48 -10.29 -22.32
N ALA A 741 16.72 -10.64 -21.29
CA ALA A 741 15.71 -9.76 -20.74
C ALA A 741 16.33 -8.55 -20.01
N GLN A 742 17.41 -8.76 -19.26
CA GLN A 742 18.22 -7.69 -18.68
C GLN A 742 18.76 -6.78 -19.78
N ASP A 743 19.31 -7.35 -20.86
CA ASP A 743 19.85 -6.60 -21.99
C ASP A 743 18.80 -5.70 -22.65
N ASN A 744 17.56 -6.17 -22.78
CA ASN A 744 16.46 -5.34 -23.26
C ASN A 744 16.16 -4.17 -22.31
N CYS A 745 16.19 -4.38 -21.00
CA CYS A 745 16.04 -3.30 -20.03
C CYS A 745 17.18 -2.27 -20.14
N LEU A 746 18.42 -2.72 -20.31
CA LEU A 746 19.57 -1.84 -20.47
C LEU A 746 19.49 -1.02 -21.76
N ARG A 747 19.06 -1.63 -22.87
CA ARG A 747 18.82 -0.89 -24.12
C ARG A 747 17.78 0.21 -23.95
N MET A 748 16.68 -0.07 -23.25
CA MET A 748 15.67 0.96 -22.92
C MET A 748 16.27 2.08 -22.06
N LEU A 749 17.09 1.72 -21.08
CA LEU A 749 17.71 2.66 -20.14
C LEU A 749 18.71 3.59 -20.85
N PHE A 750 19.57 3.04 -21.71
CA PHE A 750 20.62 3.78 -22.41
C PHE A 750 20.18 4.31 -23.78
N GLY A 751 18.96 4.01 -24.23
CA GLY A 751 18.46 4.34 -25.58
C GLY A 751 19.20 3.64 -26.70
N GLY A 752 19.73 2.45 -26.43
CA GLY A 752 20.42 1.64 -27.44
C GLY A 752 19.44 1.04 -28.44
N HIS A 753 19.85 0.98 -29.71
CA HIS A 753 19.13 0.24 -30.74
C HIS A 753 18.95 -1.25 -30.34
N SER A 754 17.96 -1.94 -30.89
CA SER A 754 17.62 -3.33 -30.56
C SER A 754 18.80 -4.32 -30.69
N LYS A 755 19.76 -4.02 -31.59
CA LYS A 755 20.97 -4.81 -31.83
C LYS A 755 22.23 -4.28 -31.13
N ALA A 756 22.13 -3.19 -30.35
CA ALA A 756 23.29 -2.62 -29.67
C ALA A 756 23.90 -3.64 -28.69
N SER A 757 25.23 -3.70 -28.67
CA SER A 757 25.98 -4.49 -27.69
C SER A 757 25.73 -3.95 -26.29
N THR A 758 25.33 -4.84 -25.39
CA THR A 758 25.02 -4.52 -23.99
C THR A 758 26.22 -4.68 -23.07
N ILE A 759 27.37 -5.14 -23.58
CA ILE A 759 28.61 -5.26 -22.81
C ILE A 759 29.02 -3.90 -22.25
N VAL A 760 29.02 -2.87 -23.10
CA VAL A 760 29.36 -1.50 -22.70
C VAL A 760 28.34 -0.97 -21.68
N PHE A 761 27.04 -1.20 -21.91
CA PHE A 761 25.99 -0.77 -20.98
C PHE A 761 26.10 -1.42 -19.60
N ARG A 762 26.45 -2.71 -19.54
CA ARG A 762 26.73 -3.42 -18.30
C ARG A 762 27.94 -2.85 -17.58
N HIS A 763 29.03 -2.57 -18.31
CA HIS A 763 30.23 -1.97 -17.75
C HIS A 763 29.96 -0.55 -17.21
N MET A 764 29.36 0.32 -18.01
CA MET A 764 28.96 1.68 -17.59
C MET A 764 28.01 1.69 -16.38
N GLY A 765 27.16 0.68 -16.27
CA GLY A 765 26.23 0.53 -15.16
C GLY A 765 26.81 -0.16 -13.93
N ASN A 766 27.99 -0.77 -14.03
CA ASN A 766 28.48 -1.79 -13.11
C ASN A 766 27.37 -2.82 -12.78
N ILE A 767 26.83 -3.44 -13.84
CA ILE A 767 25.72 -4.40 -13.79
C ILE A 767 26.25 -5.78 -14.18
N PRO A 768 26.34 -6.74 -13.25
CA PRO A 768 26.77 -8.10 -13.53
C PRO A 768 25.76 -8.83 -14.41
N THR A 769 26.19 -9.95 -15.00
CA THR A 769 25.27 -10.83 -15.73
C THR A 769 24.28 -11.49 -14.77
N MET A 770 23.09 -11.84 -15.24
CA MET A 770 22.12 -12.59 -14.45
C MET A 770 22.67 -13.97 -14.06
N SER A 771 23.52 -14.54 -14.91
CA SER A 771 24.29 -15.75 -14.62
C SER A 771 25.17 -15.60 -13.35
N GLU A 772 25.96 -14.53 -13.25
CA GLU A 772 26.75 -14.20 -12.05
C GLU A 772 25.84 -13.93 -10.82
N ARG A 773 24.71 -13.24 -11.04
CA ARG A 773 23.74 -12.94 -9.97
C ARG A 773 23.16 -14.22 -9.38
N ILE A 774 22.78 -15.20 -10.20
CA ILE A 774 22.25 -16.49 -9.72
C ILE A 774 23.27 -17.17 -8.78
N VAL A 775 24.56 -17.20 -9.16
CA VAL A 775 25.62 -17.79 -8.32
C VAL A 775 25.77 -17.01 -7.01
N THR A 776 25.86 -15.67 -7.11
CA THR A 776 26.01 -14.78 -5.96
C THR A 776 24.85 -14.92 -4.97
N LEU A 777 23.61 -14.96 -5.46
CA LEU A 777 22.41 -15.08 -4.64
C LEU A 777 22.34 -16.44 -3.94
N GLY A 778 22.69 -17.52 -4.66
CA GLY A 778 22.78 -18.86 -4.07
C GLY A 778 23.84 -18.93 -2.96
N ALA A 779 25.03 -18.36 -3.19
CA ALA A 779 26.09 -18.31 -2.18
C ALA A 779 25.68 -17.48 -0.94
N LYS A 780 25.05 -16.32 -1.13
CA LYS A 780 24.53 -15.50 -0.02
C LYS A 780 23.45 -16.21 0.77
N PHE A 781 22.54 -16.88 0.08
CA PHE A 781 21.48 -17.66 0.72
C PHE A 781 22.06 -18.79 1.58
N LEU A 782 23.03 -19.53 1.02
CA LEU A 782 23.74 -20.60 1.73
C LEU A 782 24.53 -20.09 2.94
N ASN A 783 25.27 -19.00 2.79
CA ASN A 783 26.00 -18.42 3.92
C ASN A 783 25.03 -18.04 5.04
N ARG A 784 23.89 -17.42 4.71
CA ARG A 784 22.85 -17.09 5.69
C ARG A 784 22.29 -18.34 6.39
N LEU A 785 22.10 -19.47 5.69
CA LEU A 785 21.61 -20.71 6.29
C LEU A 785 22.49 -21.23 7.43
N SER A 786 23.79 -20.89 7.47
CA SER A 786 24.69 -21.30 8.55
C SER A 786 24.53 -20.48 9.83
N TYR A 787 23.79 -19.38 9.80
CA TYR A 787 23.52 -18.50 10.95
C TYR A 787 22.04 -18.48 11.34
N LEU A 788 21.23 -19.39 10.79
CA LEU A 788 19.84 -19.53 11.18
C LEU A 788 19.74 -20.33 12.49
N PRO A 789 18.73 -20.04 13.32
CA PRO A 789 18.54 -20.76 14.57
C PRO A 789 18.14 -22.22 14.29
N ASP A 790 18.39 -23.10 15.27
CA ASP A 790 18.12 -24.54 15.16
C ASP A 790 16.62 -24.84 15.05
N ASP A 791 15.78 -23.97 15.62
CA ASP A 791 14.31 -24.04 15.56
C ASP A 791 13.73 -23.54 14.21
N ALA A 792 14.57 -23.13 13.26
CA ALA A 792 14.13 -22.87 11.90
C ALA A 792 14.01 -24.18 11.12
N LEU A 793 12.80 -24.49 10.62
CA LEU A 793 12.53 -25.72 9.86
C LEU A 793 13.50 -25.95 8.69
N ILE A 794 13.94 -24.88 8.03
CA ILE A 794 14.90 -24.99 6.93
C ILE A 794 16.28 -25.49 7.40
N THR A 795 16.70 -25.13 8.62
CA THR A 795 17.92 -25.64 9.25
C THR A 795 17.80 -27.15 9.48
N MET A 796 16.65 -27.61 9.98
CA MET A 796 16.36 -29.04 10.17
C MET A 796 16.30 -29.82 8.85
N LEU A 797 15.90 -29.18 7.75
CA LEU A 797 15.83 -29.79 6.42
C LEU A 797 17.16 -29.79 5.67
N LYS A 798 18.14 -28.99 6.10
CA LYS A 798 19.45 -28.83 5.44
C LYS A 798 20.14 -30.16 5.10
N PRO A 799 20.17 -31.19 5.97
CA PRO A 799 20.79 -32.48 5.65
C PRO A 799 20.14 -33.22 4.47
N PHE A 800 18.87 -32.91 4.18
CA PHE A 800 18.08 -33.60 3.16
C PHE A 800 18.06 -32.89 1.81
N PHE A 801 18.66 -31.69 1.72
CA PHE A 801 18.65 -30.90 0.51
C PHE A 801 19.15 -31.68 -0.69
N THR A 802 18.42 -31.63 -1.79
CA THR A 802 18.71 -32.49 -2.94
C THR A 802 19.52 -31.80 -4.02
N ASN A 803 19.66 -30.47 -3.92
CA ASN A 803 20.41 -29.68 -4.87
C ASN A 803 21.92 -29.78 -4.59
N LYS A 804 22.68 -30.34 -5.55
CA LYS A 804 24.14 -30.50 -5.44
C LYS A 804 24.87 -29.18 -5.13
N ARG A 805 24.33 -28.02 -5.52
CA ARG A 805 24.86 -26.70 -5.13
C ARG A 805 24.94 -26.51 -3.62
N PHE A 806 23.99 -27.06 -2.87
CA PHE A 806 23.97 -26.96 -1.41
C PHE A 806 24.98 -27.90 -0.73
N HIS A 807 25.47 -28.92 -1.45
CA HIS A 807 26.51 -29.86 -0.98
C HIS A 807 27.94 -29.47 -1.37
N GLN A 808 28.11 -28.62 -2.39
CA GLN A 808 29.42 -28.29 -2.98
C GLN A 808 30.13 -27.10 -2.33
N LEU A 809 29.40 -26.23 -1.61
CA LEU A 809 29.95 -24.99 -1.04
C LEU A 809 30.60 -25.08 0.35
N PRO A 810 30.31 -26.06 1.22
CA PRO A 810 31.08 -26.25 2.45
C PRO A 810 32.58 -26.53 2.18
N LYS A 811 32.91 -27.06 0.99
CA LYS A 811 34.30 -27.31 0.54
C LYS A 811 35.06 -26.07 0.08
N LEU A 812 34.40 -24.90 0.02
CA LEU A 812 35.01 -23.61 -0.33
C LEU A 812 35.24 -22.71 0.90
N GLN A 813 34.80 -23.15 2.09
CA GLN A 813 35.07 -22.50 3.38
C GLN A 813 36.22 -23.16 4.16
N GLN A 814 36.70 -24.33 3.72
CA GLN A 814 38.03 -24.85 4.00
C GLN A 814 38.96 -24.37 2.89
#